data_AF-A0A2A8UWD9-F1
#
_entry.id   AF-A0A2A8UWD9-F1
#
_cell.length_a   1.000
_cell.length_b   1.000
_cell.length_c   1.000
_cell.angle_alpha   90.00
_cell.angle_beta   90.00
_cell.angle_gamma   90.00
#
_symmetry.space_group_name_H-M   'P 1'
#
loop_
_entity.id
_entity.type
_entity.pdbx_description
1 polymer ?
#
loop_
_entity_poly.entity_id
_entity_poly.type
_entity_poly.pdbx_seq_one_letter_code
_entity_poly.pdbx_strand_id
1 'polypeptide(L)'
;MKNNKRKHINAILIAATLSLPFAAYSTPALAAVAIEVNKTGHALADGTYDAVIKAYKDKTNEESMAAVYIKDPKLKIENGKKIVTATLSDSDFFKYLKTEDSHTPGVFHDVKVISEDKKKNGTKVIQFEVGELGKRYNMQMHIYIPTMAYDNKYQVQFEVNTLNLENNVPEKQKENKEDKVEQQDESGNVIVDKQLQRHINKYNLHRENLNTPITKEDLLKVKSLIVVEAKNKGIQDVSGLEYMTNLENLTLEEVKLENIQFISKLRKLKSLSITYGELEDIGSLAELEHIEFLTLRNNKISDLSPLSQMKKIKMLDVNSNYIKDIKPLFTVTSLRDLTIANNQISNAGLEGIHQLKNLKILEISNNGLSNVEHINGMNKLSELGLSKNELVDLNPLSQLSGLQKLDLEENYISDITPLSQLTGLYDLKLGSNEIRDVRPVQELGERIYIDIQRQKIFLDEASVDEAIKIPIYNLTGAPLQNINVKNEEATLDNGFIKWNSPGEKIYEFKLDTNSAESKISFNGKVIQNIVEKQKESKNEILDKNLQQHINKENFSRENLNAPITKEDLLQIKRLEILKEKGKEIKDVAGLEYMTNLENLTLEGVGLKNIEFISNLKQLNAVNVSHNQIEEITPLSSLENLQWLNLADNRIKDVTVLGSMLDLLSLNLAGNEIRDVRPLIQLGQWFTIDVGRQNIVLNNAKVNEEIQVPVYDLEGESIDNIKLTSEDGTIDNGVIKWSTPGEKVYKFELDSDEISIRFNGTVTQNIVEKEDEKEPTKE
;
A
#
# COMPACT_ATOMS: atom_id res chain seq x y z
N MET A 1 6.46 -23.93 -46.74
CA MET A 1 5.12 -24.12 -46.13
C MET A 1 5.12 -24.73 -44.71
N LYS A 2 6.24 -24.78 -43.97
CA LYS A 2 6.27 -25.26 -42.56
C LYS A 2 6.31 -24.15 -41.48
N ASN A 3 6.56 -22.89 -41.85
CA ASN A 3 6.70 -21.78 -40.89
C ASN A 3 5.40 -21.07 -40.49
N ASN A 4 4.27 -21.33 -41.16
CA ASN A 4 2.97 -20.76 -40.77
C ASN A 4 2.19 -21.61 -39.75
N LYS A 5 2.59 -22.87 -39.50
CA LYS A 5 1.91 -23.72 -38.51
C LYS A 5 2.28 -23.37 -37.05
N ARG A 6 3.50 -22.90 -36.75
CA ARG A 6 3.89 -22.52 -35.37
C ARG A 6 3.28 -21.20 -34.90
N LYS A 7 3.12 -20.21 -35.78
CA LYS A 7 2.37 -18.98 -35.45
C LYS A 7 0.88 -19.26 -35.21
N HIS A 8 0.30 -20.22 -35.93
CA HIS A 8 -1.06 -20.70 -35.65
C HIS A 8 -1.15 -21.55 -34.39
N ILE A 9 -0.14 -22.34 -34.02
CA ILE A 9 -0.18 -23.13 -32.76
C ILE A 9 -0.06 -22.23 -31.52
N ASN A 10 0.75 -21.16 -31.53
CA ASN A 10 0.79 -20.22 -30.41
C ASN A 10 -0.43 -19.30 -30.36
N ALA A 11 -0.98 -18.91 -31.52
CA ALA A 11 -2.25 -18.18 -31.58
C ALA A 11 -3.44 -19.07 -31.18
N ILE A 12 -3.41 -20.38 -31.45
CA ILE A 12 -4.40 -21.36 -30.99
C ILE A 12 -4.19 -21.70 -29.51
N LEU A 13 -2.98 -21.67 -28.96
CA LEU A 13 -2.75 -21.86 -27.52
C LEU A 13 -3.23 -20.65 -26.69
N ILE A 14 -3.12 -19.43 -27.25
CA ILE A 14 -3.68 -18.20 -26.65
C ILE A 14 -5.19 -18.09 -26.92
N ALA A 15 -5.69 -18.49 -28.10
CA ALA A 15 -7.13 -18.61 -28.34
C ALA A 15 -7.77 -19.76 -27.55
N ALA A 16 -7.02 -20.81 -27.21
CA ALA A 16 -7.44 -21.90 -26.33
C ALA A 16 -7.48 -21.45 -24.86
N THR A 17 -6.65 -20.48 -24.44
CA THR A 17 -6.81 -19.85 -23.12
C THR A 17 -7.97 -18.85 -23.07
N LEU A 18 -8.49 -18.43 -24.23
CA LEU A 18 -9.75 -17.67 -24.38
C LEU A 18 -10.98 -18.53 -24.71
N SER A 19 -10.82 -19.82 -25.01
CA SER A 19 -11.90 -20.76 -25.37
C SER A 19 -11.94 -22.04 -24.54
N LEU A 20 -11.07 -22.18 -23.53
CA LEU A 20 -11.16 -23.16 -22.46
C LEU A 20 -11.42 -22.41 -21.15
N PRO A 21 -12.31 -22.91 -20.28
CA PRO A 21 -12.77 -22.19 -19.11
C PRO A 21 -11.63 -22.06 -18.11
N PHE A 22 -11.02 -20.86 -18.00
CA PHE A 22 -10.39 -20.47 -16.75
C PHE A 22 -11.52 -20.23 -15.74
N ALA A 23 -11.85 -21.30 -15.02
CA ALA A 23 -12.88 -21.38 -14.02
C ALA A 23 -12.58 -20.45 -12.83
N ALA A 24 -12.96 -19.19 -12.96
CA ALA A 24 -13.48 -18.38 -11.87
C ALA A 24 -14.99 -18.22 -12.10
N TYR A 25 -15.74 -19.32 -11.97
CA TYR A 25 -17.19 -19.31 -12.04
C TYR A 25 -17.74 -18.62 -10.79
N SER A 26 -18.36 -17.46 -10.96
CA SER A 26 -19.46 -17.06 -10.07
C SER A 26 -20.55 -18.12 -10.22
N THR A 27 -20.90 -18.84 -9.16
CA THR A 27 -21.69 -20.07 -9.29
C THR A 27 -23.12 -19.81 -9.79
N PRO A 28 -23.64 -20.60 -10.74
CA PRO A 28 -25.04 -20.60 -11.17
C PRO A 28 -26.05 -20.87 -10.03
N ALA A 29 -25.59 -21.51 -8.95
CA ALA A 29 -26.40 -21.93 -7.81
C ALA A 29 -26.70 -20.80 -6.81
N LEU A 30 -25.71 -19.96 -6.45
CA LEU A 30 -25.95 -18.77 -5.62
C LEU A 30 -27.00 -17.86 -6.25
N ALA A 31 -26.90 -17.67 -7.57
CA ALA A 31 -27.93 -16.92 -8.28
C ALA A 31 -29.17 -17.75 -8.63
N ALA A 32 -29.25 -19.06 -8.40
CA ALA A 32 -30.53 -19.79 -8.50
C ALA A 32 -31.34 -19.63 -7.20
N VAL A 33 -30.65 -19.71 -6.05
CA VAL A 33 -31.22 -19.42 -4.72
C VAL A 33 -31.71 -17.97 -4.64
N ALA A 34 -30.91 -17.01 -5.13
CA ALA A 34 -31.30 -15.60 -5.16
C ALA A 34 -32.51 -15.31 -6.09
N ILE A 35 -32.70 -16.09 -7.15
CA ILE A 35 -33.90 -16.00 -8.03
C ILE A 35 -35.16 -16.47 -7.30
N GLU A 36 -35.06 -17.52 -6.47
CA GLU A 36 -36.20 -17.99 -5.66
C GLU A 36 -36.60 -16.98 -4.58
N VAL A 37 -35.62 -16.35 -3.91
CA VAL A 37 -35.87 -15.30 -2.92
C VAL A 37 -36.58 -14.09 -3.55
N ASN A 38 -36.18 -13.67 -4.75
CA ASN A 38 -36.78 -12.51 -5.44
C ASN A 38 -38.23 -12.74 -5.95
N LYS A 39 -38.68 -13.98 -6.11
CA LYS A 39 -40.09 -14.27 -6.46
C LYS A 39 -41.08 -14.02 -5.33
N THR A 40 -40.61 -13.76 -4.10
CA THR A 40 -41.46 -13.55 -2.92
C THR A 40 -41.92 -12.10 -2.71
N GLY A 41 -41.49 -11.15 -3.54
CA GLY A 41 -42.08 -9.80 -3.58
C GLY A 41 -41.80 -8.90 -2.38
N HIS A 42 -40.80 -9.20 -1.55
CA HIS A 42 -40.40 -8.31 -0.46
C HIS A 42 -39.66 -7.07 -0.98
N ALA A 43 -40.19 -5.88 -0.66
CA ALA A 43 -39.50 -4.62 -0.87
C ALA A 43 -38.29 -4.54 0.07
N LEU A 44 -37.08 -4.58 -0.48
CA LEU A 44 -35.84 -4.37 0.27
C LEU A 44 -35.76 -2.91 0.74
N ALA A 45 -35.39 -2.72 2.01
CA ALA A 45 -35.16 -1.38 2.57
C ALA A 45 -33.88 -0.75 1.99
N ASP A 46 -33.76 0.57 2.13
CA ASP A 46 -32.52 1.28 1.81
C ASP A 46 -31.34 0.69 2.60
N GLY A 47 -30.24 0.42 1.92
CA GLY A 47 -29.13 -0.37 2.47
C GLY A 47 -28.17 -0.91 1.41
N THR A 48 -27.11 -1.57 1.85
CA THR A 48 -26.14 -2.25 0.99
C THR A 48 -26.22 -3.75 1.20
N TYR A 49 -26.33 -4.50 0.11
CA TYR A 49 -26.53 -5.95 0.08
C TYR A 49 -25.48 -6.61 -0.80
N ASP A 50 -25.10 -7.83 -0.45
CA ASP A 50 -24.37 -8.71 -1.36
C ASP A 50 -25.26 -9.05 -2.56
N ALA A 51 -24.68 -9.03 -3.76
CA ALA A 51 -25.40 -9.32 -4.99
C ALA A 51 -24.70 -10.42 -5.78
N VAL A 52 -25.41 -10.93 -6.79
CA VAL A 52 -24.88 -11.83 -7.81
C VAL A 52 -25.34 -11.34 -9.17
N ILE A 53 -24.41 -11.26 -10.12
CA ILE A 53 -24.70 -10.99 -11.53
C ILE A 53 -24.56 -12.28 -12.31
N LYS A 54 -25.61 -12.66 -13.05
CA LYS A 54 -25.55 -13.71 -14.05
C LYS A 54 -25.57 -13.09 -15.44
N ALA A 55 -24.75 -13.60 -16.36
CA ALA A 55 -24.72 -13.16 -17.75
C ALA A 55 -25.03 -14.32 -18.71
N TYR A 56 -25.72 -14.01 -19.81
CA TYR A 56 -26.20 -14.94 -20.82
C TYR A 56 -25.78 -14.49 -22.21
N LYS A 57 -25.53 -15.43 -23.12
CA LYS A 57 -25.33 -15.09 -24.54
C LYS A 57 -26.63 -14.51 -25.10
N ASP A 58 -26.52 -13.53 -26.01
CA ASP A 58 -27.65 -12.77 -26.55
C ASP A 58 -28.83 -13.67 -26.94
N LYS A 59 -30.01 -13.42 -26.36
CA LYS A 59 -31.26 -14.13 -26.62
C LYS A 59 -31.24 -15.64 -26.35
N THR A 60 -30.33 -16.12 -25.51
CA THR A 60 -30.26 -17.52 -25.10
C THR A 60 -30.32 -17.66 -23.57
N ASN A 61 -30.45 -18.89 -23.08
CA ASN A 61 -30.26 -19.24 -21.67
C ASN A 61 -28.85 -19.81 -21.40
N GLU A 62 -27.96 -19.77 -22.39
CA GLU A 62 -26.58 -20.20 -22.22
C GLU A 62 -25.78 -19.12 -21.50
N GLU A 63 -24.96 -19.52 -20.53
CA GLU A 63 -24.13 -18.60 -19.76
C GLU A 63 -23.08 -17.92 -20.66
N SER A 64 -22.84 -16.64 -20.39
CA SER A 64 -21.85 -15.83 -21.11
C SER A 64 -20.56 -15.72 -20.32
N MET A 65 -19.44 -15.78 -21.05
CA MET A 65 -18.10 -15.51 -20.51
C MET A 65 -17.95 -14.08 -19.95
N ALA A 66 -18.88 -13.17 -20.26
CA ALA A 66 -18.94 -11.84 -19.68
C ALA A 66 -18.92 -11.84 -18.14
N ALA A 67 -19.60 -12.81 -17.50
CA ALA A 67 -19.66 -12.91 -16.04
C ALA A 67 -18.28 -13.20 -15.41
N VAL A 68 -17.34 -13.76 -16.17
CA VAL A 68 -15.98 -14.04 -15.66
C VAL A 68 -15.24 -12.76 -15.33
N TYR A 69 -15.49 -11.68 -16.08
CA TYR A 69 -14.80 -10.40 -15.90
C TYR A 69 -15.45 -9.49 -14.85
N ILE A 70 -16.68 -9.80 -14.39
CA ILE A 70 -17.41 -8.97 -13.42
C ILE A 70 -17.47 -9.70 -12.08
N LYS A 71 -16.72 -9.22 -11.09
CA LYS A 71 -16.53 -9.80 -9.76
C LYS A 71 -17.13 -8.95 -8.65
N ASP A 72 -17.38 -9.59 -7.51
CA ASP A 72 -17.81 -8.99 -6.24
C ASP A 72 -18.95 -7.96 -6.34
N PRO A 73 -20.07 -8.27 -7.03
CA PRO A 73 -21.15 -7.31 -7.17
C PRO A 73 -21.82 -7.03 -5.81
N LYS A 74 -22.05 -5.75 -5.55
CA LYS A 74 -22.84 -5.23 -4.42
C LYS A 74 -24.03 -4.46 -4.96
N LEU A 75 -25.14 -4.53 -4.25
CA LEU A 75 -26.34 -3.74 -4.53
C LEU A 75 -26.52 -2.70 -3.43
N LYS A 76 -26.59 -1.43 -3.81
CA LYS A 76 -27.02 -0.34 -2.93
C LYS A 76 -28.43 0.10 -3.32
N ILE A 77 -29.33 0.12 -2.35
CA ILE A 77 -30.67 0.68 -2.49
C ILE A 77 -30.70 2.01 -1.75
N GLU A 78 -30.98 3.10 -2.47
CA GLU A 78 -30.99 4.46 -1.91
C GLU A 78 -32.07 5.27 -2.62
N ASN A 79 -33.07 5.76 -1.87
CA ASN A 79 -34.22 6.48 -2.43
C ASN A 79 -34.96 5.69 -3.54
N GLY A 80 -35.07 4.37 -3.40
CA GLY A 80 -35.74 3.49 -4.37
C GLY A 80 -34.92 3.15 -5.64
N LYS A 81 -33.74 3.77 -5.84
CA LYS A 81 -32.81 3.42 -6.91
C LYS A 81 -31.98 2.21 -6.54
N LYS A 82 -31.79 1.30 -7.49
CA LYS A 82 -31.01 0.05 -7.32
C LYS A 82 -29.70 0.18 -8.07
N ILE A 83 -28.67 0.56 -7.34
CA ILE A 83 -27.35 0.87 -7.88
C ILE A 83 -26.45 -0.34 -7.64
N VAL A 84 -25.92 -0.89 -8.73
CA VAL A 84 -24.99 -2.03 -8.69
C VAL A 84 -23.58 -1.49 -8.78
N THR A 85 -22.70 -1.96 -7.90
CA THR A 85 -21.25 -1.76 -7.99
C THR A 85 -20.56 -3.10 -8.13
N ALA A 86 -19.63 -3.25 -9.07
CA ALA A 86 -18.91 -4.49 -9.29
C ALA A 86 -17.48 -4.23 -9.74
N THR A 87 -16.59 -5.19 -9.54
CA THR A 87 -15.19 -5.14 -9.97
C THR A 87 -15.07 -5.73 -11.36
N LEU A 88 -14.71 -4.91 -12.36
CA LEU A 88 -14.37 -5.35 -13.71
C LEU A 88 -12.88 -5.70 -13.77
N SER A 89 -12.54 -6.98 -13.79
CA SER A 89 -11.17 -7.48 -13.94
C SER A 89 -10.71 -7.42 -15.40
N ASP A 90 -9.39 -7.31 -15.61
CA ASP A 90 -8.77 -7.17 -16.96
C ASP A 90 -9.43 -6.06 -17.81
N SER A 91 -9.81 -4.98 -17.16
CA SER A 91 -10.55 -3.86 -17.76
C SER A 91 -9.76 -3.13 -18.85
N ASP A 92 -8.43 -3.26 -18.95
CA ASP A 92 -7.63 -2.77 -20.08
C ASP A 92 -8.06 -3.42 -21.41
N PHE A 93 -8.69 -4.61 -21.38
CA PHE A 93 -9.21 -5.28 -22.58
C PHE A 93 -10.54 -4.68 -23.05
N PHE A 94 -11.24 -3.92 -22.21
CA PHE A 94 -12.54 -3.35 -22.54
C PHE A 94 -12.37 -1.94 -23.10
N LYS A 95 -12.61 -1.76 -24.41
CA LYS A 95 -12.75 -0.42 -25.01
C LYS A 95 -13.96 0.31 -24.45
N TYR A 96 -15.05 -0.42 -24.21
CA TYR A 96 -16.22 0.07 -23.48
C TYR A 96 -16.99 -1.10 -22.85
N LEU A 97 -17.78 -0.78 -21.83
CA LEU A 97 -18.82 -1.61 -21.26
C LEU A 97 -20.06 -0.74 -21.04
N LYS A 98 -21.19 -1.12 -21.64
CA LYS A 98 -22.44 -0.36 -21.60
C LYS A 98 -23.57 -1.22 -21.11
N THR A 99 -24.45 -0.66 -20.30
CA THR A 99 -25.69 -1.30 -19.84
C THR A 99 -26.89 -0.58 -20.41
N GLU A 100 -27.93 -1.34 -20.73
CA GLU A 100 -29.22 -0.80 -21.15
C GLU A 100 -29.89 -0.01 -20.02
N ASP A 101 -30.48 1.12 -20.36
CA ASP A 101 -31.23 1.96 -19.42
C ASP A 101 -32.47 1.23 -18.89
N SER A 102 -32.63 1.24 -17.57
CA SER A 102 -33.71 0.50 -16.92
C SER A 102 -35.11 1.06 -17.20
N HIS A 103 -35.21 2.33 -17.58
CA HIS A 103 -36.46 3.05 -17.85
C HIS A 103 -36.74 3.19 -19.35
N THR A 104 -35.71 3.09 -20.20
CA THR A 104 -35.78 3.27 -21.66
C THR A 104 -35.07 2.13 -22.41
N PRO A 105 -35.76 0.99 -22.62
CA PRO A 105 -35.21 -0.15 -23.35
C PRO A 105 -34.66 0.25 -24.73
N GLY A 106 -33.48 -0.26 -25.09
CA GLY A 106 -32.76 0.06 -26.32
C GLY A 106 -31.79 1.25 -26.24
N VAL A 107 -31.83 2.04 -25.17
CA VAL A 107 -30.83 3.09 -24.89
C VAL A 107 -29.72 2.52 -24.03
N PHE A 108 -28.46 2.78 -24.38
CA PHE A 108 -27.29 2.23 -23.68
C PHE A 108 -26.44 3.34 -23.07
N HIS A 109 -26.05 3.16 -21.81
CA HIS A 109 -25.15 4.05 -21.10
C HIS A 109 -23.85 3.34 -20.75
N ASP A 110 -22.73 4.04 -20.90
CA ASP A 110 -21.45 3.58 -20.38
C ASP A 110 -21.54 3.40 -18.86
N VAL A 111 -21.00 2.30 -18.36
CA VAL A 111 -20.92 2.08 -16.91
C VAL A 111 -20.05 3.17 -16.30
N LYS A 112 -20.46 3.68 -15.14
CA LYS A 112 -19.69 4.69 -14.42
C LYS A 112 -18.51 4.03 -13.73
N VAL A 113 -17.29 4.50 -13.96
CA VAL A 113 -16.11 4.03 -13.24
C VAL A 113 -16.00 4.80 -11.93
N ILE A 114 -15.94 4.07 -10.81
CA ILE A 114 -15.87 4.59 -9.44
C ILE A 114 -14.42 4.67 -8.96
N SER A 115 -13.64 3.65 -9.29
CA SER A 115 -12.20 3.62 -9.07
C SER A 115 -11.56 2.70 -10.09
N GLU A 116 -10.26 2.86 -10.30
CA GLU A 116 -9.48 2.04 -11.22
C GLU A 116 -8.13 1.72 -10.57
N ASP A 117 -7.86 0.45 -10.33
CA ASP A 117 -6.51 -0.05 -10.10
C ASP A 117 -5.88 -0.37 -11.45
N LYS A 118 -5.07 0.55 -11.96
CA LYS A 118 -4.41 0.36 -13.25
C LYS A 118 -3.34 -0.74 -13.21
N LYS A 119 -2.88 -1.25 -12.06
CA LYS A 119 -1.67 -2.08 -11.99
C LYS A 119 -1.84 -3.54 -12.48
N LYS A 120 -3.04 -4.15 -12.36
CA LYS A 120 -3.34 -5.53 -12.77
C LYS A 120 -4.15 -5.62 -14.08
N ASN A 121 -3.54 -5.37 -15.25
CA ASN A 121 -4.25 -5.23 -16.55
C ASN A 121 -5.47 -4.27 -16.49
N GLY A 122 -5.44 -3.31 -15.56
CA GLY A 122 -6.60 -2.50 -15.21
C GLY A 122 -7.67 -3.31 -14.47
N THR A 123 -8.05 -2.90 -13.27
CA THR A 123 -9.26 -3.35 -12.57
C THR A 123 -10.12 -2.14 -12.28
N LYS A 124 -11.35 -2.10 -12.77
CA LYS A 124 -12.26 -0.97 -12.55
C LYS A 124 -13.39 -1.35 -11.61
N VAL A 125 -13.62 -0.59 -10.54
CA VAL A 125 -14.90 -0.66 -9.84
C VAL A 125 -15.90 0.10 -10.69
N ILE A 126 -16.84 -0.60 -11.30
CA ILE A 126 -17.88 -0.05 -12.17
C ILE A 126 -19.21 0.06 -11.43
N GLN A 127 -20.02 1.02 -11.83
CA GLN A 127 -21.33 1.32 -11.27
C GLN A 127 -22.36 1.50 -12.39
N PHE A 128 -23.52 0.86 -12.24
CA PHE A 128 -24.66 1.04 -13.14
C PHE A 128 -25.97 0.83 -12.39
N GLU A 129 -27.07 1.39 -12.91
CA GLU A 129 -28.41 1.28 -12.33
C GLU A 129 -29.17 0.13 -12.98
N VAL A 130 -29.97 -0.60 -12.18
CA VAL A 130 -30.93 -1.59 -12.66
C VAL A 130 -32.33 -1.25 -12.15
N GLY A 131 -33.37 -1.69 -12.86
CA GLY A 131 -34.76 -1.40 -12.48
C GLY A 131 -35.30 -2.40 -11.45
N GLU A 132 -35.68 -3.58 -11.92
CA GLU A 132 -36.24 -4.69 -11.14
C GLU A 132 -35.18 -5.78 -10.96
N LEU A 133 -35.03 -6.29 -9.73
CA LEU A 133 -34.14 -7.42 -9.46
C LEU A 133 -34.69 -8.70 -10.11
N GLY A 134 -33.81 -9.55 -10.60
CA GLY A 134 -34.18 -10.77 -11.34
C GLY A 134 -34.72 -10.54 -12.76
N LYS A 135 -34.86 -9.28 -13.22
CA LYS A 135 -35.16 -8.96 -14.62
C LYS A 135 -33.87 -9.00 -15.46
N ARG A 136 -34.00 -9.45 -16.72
CA ARG A 136 -32.91 -9.42 -17.69
C ARG A 136 -32.78 -8.06 -18.37
N TYR A 137 -31.55 -7.58 -18.44
CA TYR A 137 -31.13 -6.35 -19.09
C TYR A 137 -30.08 -6.63 -20.15
N ASN A 138 -30.01 -5.81 -21.20
CA ASN A 138 -28.96 -5.95 -22.21
C ASN A 138 -27.68 -5.22 -21.78
N MET A 139 -26.54 -5.77 -22.18
CA MET A 139 -25.21 -5.20 -21.97
C MET A 139 -24.39 -5.34 -23.26
N GLN A 140 -23.63 -4.30 -23.59
CA GLN A 140 -22.75 -4.27 -24.75
C GLN A 140 -21.31 -4.05 -24.31
N MET A 141 -20.38 -4.75 -24.94
CA MET A 141 -18.95 -4.61 -24.68
C MET A 141 -18.13 -4.70 -25.95
N HIS A 142 -16.97 -4.04 -25.94
CA HIS A 142 -15.99 -4.13 -27.00
C HIS A 142 -14.66 -4.57 -26.43
N ILE A 143 -14.27 -5.80 -26.75
CA ILE A 143 -13.04 -6.41 -26.28
C ILE A 143 -11.94 -6.20 -27.31
N TYR A 144 -10.83 -5.60 -26.89
CA TYR A 144 -9.67 -5.32 -27.73
C TYR A 144 -8.38 -5.76 -27.05
N ILE A 145 -7.66 -6.69 -27.67
CA ILE A 145 -6.40 -7.22 -27.18
C ILE A 145 -5.39 -7.17 -28.33
N PRO A 146 -4.53 -6.13 -28.39
CA PRO A 146 -3.62 -5.89 -29.52
C PRO A 146 -2.65 -7.05 -29.79
N THR A 147 -2.15 -7.69 -28.72
CA THR A 147 -1.13 -8.74 -28.77
C THR A 147 -1.56 -9.98 -29.55
N MET A 148 -2.87 -10.19 -29.69
CA MET A 148 -3.46 -11.31 -30.43
C MET A 148 -4.34 -10.88 -31.60
N ALA A 149 -4.29 -9.59 -31.97
CA ALA A 149 -5.11 -8.99 -33.03
C ALA A 149 -6.62 -9.27 -32.87
N TYR A 150 -7.11 -9.27 -31.63
CA TYR A 150 -8.51 -9.53 -31.33
C TYR A 150 -9.24 -8.23 -31.04
N ASP A 151 -10.27 -7.95 -31.84
CA ASP A 151 -11.11 -6.76 -31.75
C ASP A 151 -12.55 -7.21 -32.06
N ASN A 152 -13.36 -7.41 -31.01
CA ASN A 152 -14.72 -7.94 -31.16
C ASN A 152 -15.72 -7.21 -30.27
N LYS A 153 -16.93 -7.05 -30.79
CA LYS A 153 -18.06 -6.46 -30.07
C LYS A 153 -19.07 -7.55 -29.70
N TYR A 154 -19.55 -7.51 -28.46
CA TYR A 154 -20.50 -8.48 -27.94
C TYR A 154 -21.72 -7.78 -27.37
N GLN A 155 -22.87 -8.42 -27.54
CA GLN A 155 -24.08 -8.15 -26.79
C GLN A 155 -24.40 -9.38 -25.93
N VAL A 156 -24.72 -9.14 -24.67
CA VAL A 156 -25.07 -10.16 -23.69
C VAL A 156 -26.30 -9.70 -22.92
N GLN A 157 -26.98 -10.62 -22.27
CA GLN A 157 -28.03 -10.29 -21.31
C GLN A 157 -27.53 -10.57 -19.91
N PHE A 158 -27.93 -9.79 -18.92
CA PHE A 158 -27.57 -10.05 -17.53
C PHE A 158 -28.75 -9.82 -16.58
N GLU A 159 -28.70 -10.46 -15.43
CA GLU A 159 -29.66 -10.28 -14.34
C GLU A 159 -28.90 -10.09 -13.02
N VAL A 160 -29.51 -9.34 -12.09
CA VAL A 160 -28.92 -9.02 -10.78
C VAL A 160 -29.86 -9.50 -9.68
N ASN A 161 -29.34 -10.24 -8.72
CA ASN A 161 -30.08 -10.76 -7.58
C ASN A 161 -29.32 -10.51 -6.26
N THR A 162 -30.02 -10.44 -5.12
CA THR A 162 -29.41 -10.24 -3.79
C THR A 162 -29.17 -11.55 -3.05
N LEU A 163 -28.13 -11.59 -2.22
CA LEU A 163 -27.86 -12.68 -1.29
C LEU A 163 -28.42 -12.33 0.10
N ASN A 164 -29.19 -13.26 0.67
CA ASN A 164 -29.76 -13.28 2.03
C ASN A 164 -30.83 -12.23 2.40
N LEU A 165 -32.08 -12.71 2.48
CA LEU A 165 -33.05 -12.34 3.50
C LEU A 165 -33.32 -13.62 4.30
N GLU A 166 -32.65 -13.82 5.43
CA GLU A 166 -33.15 -14.66 6.53
C GLU A 166 -32.25 -14.49 7.77
N ASN A 167 -32.70 -13.63 8.69
CA ASN A 167 -32.51 -13.81 10.12
C ASN A 167 -33.91 -13.68 10.73
N ASN A 168 -34.33 -14.72 11.46
CA ASN A 168 -35.64 -14.93 12.11
C ASN A 168 -36.72 -15.67 11.29
N VAL A 169 -36.54 -16.98 11.14
CA VAL A 169 -37.65 -17.94 11.33
C VAL A 169 -37.20 -18.92 12.43
N PRO A 170 -38.02 -19.18 13.46
CA PRO A 170 -37.64 -20.09 14.54
C PRO A 170 -37.47 -21.52 14.00
N GLU A 171 -36.39 -22.18 14.40
CA GLU A 171 -36.25 -23.63 14.37
C GLU A 171 -37.46 -24.28 15.06
N LYS A 172 -38.45 -24.70 14.28
CA LYS A 172 -39.35 -25.77 14.68
C LYS A 172 -39.66 -26.68 13.50
N GLN A 173 -39.20 -27.91 13.67
CA GLN A 173 -39.65 -29.16 13.05
C GLN A 173 -39.22 -29.40 11.60
N LYS A 174 -38.10 -30.11 11.47
CA LYS A 174 -38.01 -31.41 10.75
C LYS A 174 -36.70 -32.11 11.09
N GLU A 175 -36.58 -32.56 12.33
CA GLU A 175 -35.92 -33.84 12.57
C GLU A 175 -36.85 -34.97 12.13
N ASN A 176 -36.23 -36.07 11.71
CA ASN A 176 -36.78 -37.34 11.25
C ASN A 176 -37.23 -37.39 9.79
N LYS A 177 -36.21 -37.46 8.91
CA LYS A 177 -36.16 -38.52 7.90
C LYS A 177 -34.78 -39.20 7.91
N GLU A 178 -34.43 -39.79 9.04
CA GLU A 178 -33.81 -41.11 8.96
C GLU A 178 -34.89 -42.11 8.49
N ASP A 179 -34.46 -43.15 7.80
CA ASP A 179 -35.27 -44.14 7.07
C ASP A 179 -35.91 -43.68 5.75
N LYS A 180 -35.07 -43.40 4.74
CA LYS A 180 -35.43 -43.87 3.39
C LYS A 180 -35.28 -45.39 3.40
N VAL A 181 -36.40 -46.04 3.70
CA VAL A 181 -36.71 -47.45 3.44
C VAL A 181 -35.95 -47.97 2.23
N GLU A 182 -35.34 -49.15 2.40
CA GLU A 182 -34.87 -50.03 1.34
C GLU A 182 -35.97 -50.22 0.29
N GLN A 183 -36.08 -49.32 -0.69
CA GLN A 183 -36.83 -49.61 -1.90
C GLN A 183 -35.94 -50.48 -2.77
N GLN A 184 -35.91 -51.77 -2.43
CA GLN A 184 -35.72 -52.78 -3.45
C GLN A 184 -36.85 -52.57 -4.47
N ASP A 185 -36.51 -51.95 -5.60
CA ASP A 185 -37.21 -52.28 -6.83
C ASP A 185 -37.23 -53.81 -6.95
N GLU A 186 -38.38 -54.41 -7.27
CA GLU A 186 -38.49 -55.86 -7.54
C GLU A 186 -37.49 -56.34 -8.62
N SER A 187 -36.82 -55.41 -9.33
CA SER A 187 -35.70 -55.63 -10.25
C SER A 187 -34.32 -55.89 -9.61
N GLY A 188 -34.12 -55.65 -8.31
CA GLY A 188 -32.82 -55.82 -7.63
C GLY A 188 -31.75 -54.76 -7.95
N ASN A 189 -32.12 -53.67 -8.63
CA ASN A 189 -31.22 -52.55 -8.96
C ASN A 189 -30.96 -51.65 -7.74
N VAL A 190 -29.69 -51.40 -7.40
CA VAL A 190 -29.31 -50.54 -6.26
C VAL A 190 -28.85 -49.13 -6.64
N ILE A 191 -28.70 -48.83 -7.94
CA ILE A 191 -28.35 -47.49 -8.44
C ILE A 191 -29.63 -46.77 -8.87
N VAL A 192 -30.03 -45.73 -8.13
CA VAL A 192 -31.32 -45.04 -8.32
C VAL A 192 -31.35 -44.22 -9.62
N ASP A 193 -30.26 -43.52 -9.92
CA ASP A 193 -30.16 -42.69 -11.12
C ASP A 193 -29.98 -43.56 -12.37
N LYS A 194 -30.95 -43.48 -13.29
CA LYS A 194 -30.94 -44.27 -14.53
C LYS A 194 -29.77 -43.92 -15.45
N GLN A 195 -29.31 -42.67 -15.48
CA GLN A 195 -28.16 -42.29 -16.29
C GLN A 195 -26.86 -42.79 -15.67
N LEU A 196 -26.75 -42.75 -14.34
CA LEU A 196 -25.63 -43.35 -13.62
C LEU A 196 -25.60 -44.87 -13.80
N GLN A 197 -26.75 -45.53 -13.72
CA GLN A 197 -26.89 -46.96 -14.00
C GLN A 197 -26.39 -47.29 -15.42
N ARG A 198 -26.86 -46.55 -16.43
CA ARG A 198 -26.40 -46.73 -17.82
C ARG A 198 -24.92 -46.48 -17.98
N HIS A 199 -24.38 -45.48 -17.28
CA HIS A 199 -22.96 -45.15 -17.26
C HIS A 199 -22.12 -46.30 -16.69
N ILE A 200 -22.48 -46.82 -15.51
CA ILE A 200 -21.78 -47.93 -14.85
C ILE A 200 -21.87 -49.21 -15.71
N ASN A 201 -23.06 -49.53 -16.23
CA ASN A 201 -23.24 -50.69 -17.10
C ASN A 201 -22.35 -50.60 -18.35
N LYS A 202 -22.22 -49.42 -18.96
CA LYS A 202 -21.41 -49.19 -20.16
C LYS A 202 -19.91 -49.27 -19.87
N TYR A 203 -19.45 -48.50 -18.89
CA TYR A 203 -18.02 -48.22 -18.71
C TYR A 203 -17.33 -49.11 -17.70
N ASN A 204 -18.05 -49.70 -16.74
CA ASN A 204 -17.47 -50.49 -15.65
C ASN A 204 -17.83 -51.97 -15.73
N LEU A 205 -19.06 -52.29 -16.14
CA LEU A 205 -19.54 -53.68 -16.25
C LEU A 205 -19.57 -54.21 -17.70
N HIS A 206 -19.30 -53.34 -18.69
CA HIS A 206 -19.23 -53.68 -20.12
C HIS A 206 -20.46 -54.44 -20.65
N ARG A 207 -21.66 -54.05 -20.22
CA ARG A 207 -22.92 -54.67 -20.64
C ARG A 207 -23.46 -54.01 -21.91
N GLU A 208 -23.99 -54.80 -22.83
CA GLU A 208 -24.68 -54.29 -24.03
C GLU A 208 -26.02 -53.62 -23.69
N ASN A 209 -26.81 -54.26 -22.82
CA ASN A 209 -28.04 -53.67 -22.31
C ASN A 209 -27.73 -52.72 -21.13
N LEU A 210 -27.70 -51.42 -21.43
CA LEU A 210 -27.37 -50.38 -20.46
C LEU A 210 -28.40 -50.21 -19.33
N ASN A 211 -29.63 -50.71 -19.49
CA ASN A 211 -30.68 -50.62 -18.48
C ASN A 211 -30.75 -51.87 -17.58
N THR A 212 -29.79 -52.79 -17.71
CA THR A 212 -29.72 -53.99 -16.85
C THR A 212 -29.60 -53.57 -15.38
N PRO A 213 -30.43 -54.08 -14.46
CA PRO A 213 -30.29 -53.84 -13.02
C PRO A 213 -28.86 -54.09 -12.52
N ILE A 214 -28.35 -53.22 -11.65
CA ILE A 214 -27.03 -53.35 -11.03
C ILE A 214 -27.23 -53.80 -9.59
N THR A 215 -26.67 -54.95 -9.23
CA THR A 215 -26.75 -55.52 -7.87
C THR A 215 -25.58 -55.06 -7.00
N LYS A 216 -25.65 -55.28 -5.67
CA LYS A 216 -24.52 -55.03 -4.76
C LYS A 216 -23.27 -55.84 -5.16
N GLU A 217 -23.45 -57.09 -5.58
CA GLU A 217 -22.34 -57.96 -6.03
C GLU A 217 -21.67 -57.44 -7.30
N ASP A 218 -22.43 -56.82 -8.20
CA ASP A 218 -21.85 -56.18 -9.39
C ASP A 218 -20.98 -54.99 -9.01
N LEU A 219 -21.42 -54.17 -8.06
CA LEU A 219 -20.69 -53.00 -7.58
C LEU A 219 -19.37 -53.38 -6.88
N LEU A 220 -19.29 -54.54 -6.23
CA LEU A 220 -18.06 -55.04 -5.62
C LEU A 220 -16.96 -55.39 -6.63
N LYS A 221 -17.30 -55.58 -7.91
CA LYS A 221 -16.34 -55.84 -9.00
C LYS A 221 -15.67 -54.55 -9.49
N VAL A 222 -16.25 -53.39 -9.20
CA VAL A 222 -15.77 -52.10 -9.68
C VAL A 222 -14.68 -51.56 -8.74
N LYS A 223 -13.50 -51.29 -9.30
CA LYS A 223 -12.35 -50.71 -8.57
C LYS A 223 -12.08 -49.25 -8.89
N SER A 224 -12.60 -48.76 -10.01
CA SER A 224 -12.44 -47.39 -10.46
C SER A 224 -13.73 -46.93 -11.09
N LEU A 225 -14.25 -45.78 -10.66
CA LEU A 225 -15.44 -45.14 -11.22
C LEU A 225 -15.09 -43.71 -11.60
N ILE A 226 -15.34 -43.35 -12.86
CA ILE A 226 -15.12 -42.00 -13.37
C ILE A 226 -16.42 -41.49 -13.95
N VAL A 227 -17.01 -40.49 -13.31
CA VAL A 227 -18.19 -39.76 -13.75
C VAL A 227 -17.79 -38.31 -14.01
N VAL A 228 -17.66 -37.98 -15.29
CA VAL A 228 -17.36 -36.61 -15.78
C VAL A 228 -18.50 -36.07 -16.61
N GLU A 229 -18.64 -34.75 -16.67
CA GLU A 229 -19.75 -34.08 -17.36
C GLU A 229 -21.12 -34.61 -16.90
N ALA A 230 -21.29 -34.84 -15.58
CA ALA A 230 -22.49 -35.49 -15.02
C ALA A 230 -23.75 -34.70 -15.38
N LYS A 231 -23.69 -33.37 -15.32
CA LYS A 231 -24.78 -32.48 -15.69
C LYS A 231 -25.21 -32.66 -17.16
N ASN A 232 -24.25 -32.71 -18.10
CA ASN A 232 -24.54 -32.93 -19.52
C ASN A 232 -25.10 -34.35 -19.78
N LYS A 233 -24.70 -35.32 -18.97
CA LYS A 233 -25.21 -36.70 -19.03
C LYS A 233 -26.52 -36.91 -18.29
N GLY A 234 -27.02 -35.89 -17.58
CA GLY A 234 -28.23 -35.96 -16.77
C GLY A 234 -28.10 -36.87 -15.54
N ILE A 235 -26.89 -37.05 -15.01
CA ILE A 235 -26.62 -37.76 -13.75
C ILE A 235 -26.76 -36.76 -12.61
N GLN A 236 -27.67 -37.02 -11.69
CA GLN A 236 -28.00 -36.11 -10.57
C GLN A 236 -27.90 -36.79 -9.20
N ASP A 237 -28.11 -38.11 -9.14
CA ASP A 237 -28.12 -38.86 -7.88
C ASP A 237 -27.05 -39.97 -7.90
N VAL A 238 -26.25 -40.02 -6.83
CA VAL A 238 -25.18 -41.01 -6.63
C VAL A 238 -25.51 -42.05 -5.56
N SER A 239 -26.79 -42.12 -5.15
CA SER A 239 -27.28 -43.15 -4.24
C SER A 239 -26.99 -44.55 -4.80
N GLY A 240 -26.45 -45.41 -3.95
CA GLY A 240 -25.97 -46.75 -4.28
C GLY A 240 -24.45 -46.84 -4.46
N LEU A 241 -23.73 -45.71 -4.61
CA LEU A 241 -22.26 -45.73 -4.64
C LEU A 241 -21.65 -46.21 -3.30
N GLU A 242 -22.35 -46.08 -2.17
CA GLU A 242 -21.93 -46.62 -0.86
C GLU A 242 -21.62 -48.13 -0.87
N TYR A 243 -22.20 -48.88 -1.82
CA TYR A 243 -22.00 -50.32 -1.94
C TYR A 243 -20.71 -50.71 -2.70
N MET A 244 -20.02 -49.75 -3.33
CA MET A 244 -18.75 -49.98 -4.04
C MET A 244 -17.56 -50.08 -3.05
N THR A 245 -17.63 -50.92 -2.02
CA THR A 245 -16.63 -50.96 -0.93
C THR A 245 -15.22 -51.41 -1.36
N ASN A 246 -15.08 -51.98 -2.57
CA ASN A 246 -13.80 -52.32 -3.19
C ASN A 246 -13.21 -51.21 -4.08
N LEU A 247 -13.86 -50.04 -4.14
CA LEU A 247 -13.42 -48.93 -4.96
C LEU A 247 -12.08 -48.37 -4.45
N GLU A 248 -11.14 -48.24 -5.38
CA GLU A 248 -9.81 -47.66 -5.13
C GLU A 248 -9.70 -46.25 -5.72
N ASN A 249 -10.48 -45.92 -6.76
CA ASN A 249 -10.50 -44.61 -7.41
C ASN A 249 -11.93 -44.14 -7.69
N LEU A 250 -12.24 -42.90 -7.30
CA LEU A 250 -13.53 -42.27 -7.57
C LEU A 250 -13.34 -40.85 -8.12
N THR A 251 -13.93 -40.58 -9.28
CA THR A 251 -14.06 -39.23 -9.84
C THR A 251 -15.53 -38.89 -10.03
N LEU A 252 -15.96 -37.78 -9.45
CA LEU A 252 -17.28 -37.18 -9.61
C LEU A 252 -17.12 -35.71 -10.02
N GLU A 253 -17.56 -35.36 -11.22
CA GLU A 253 -17.52 -33.99 -11.72
C GLU A 253 -18.93 -33.52 -12.11
N GLU A 254 -19.31 -32.32 -11.67
CA GLU A 254 -20.61 -31.67 -11.91
C GLU A 254 -21.81 -32.44 -11.30
N VAL A 255 -21.59 -33.14 -10.19
CA VAL A 255 -22.66 -33.76 -9.39
C VAL A 255 -22.91 -32.90 -8.18
N LYS A 256 -24.12 -32.37 -8.01
CA LYS A 256 -24.48 -31.61 -6.80
C LYS A 256 -24.50 -32.55 -5.60
N LEU A 257 -23.57 -32.38 -4.66
CA LEU A 257 -23.44 -33.20 -3.47
C LEU A 257 -23.69 -32.35 -2.23
N GLU A 258 -24.91 -32.41 -1.69
CA GLU A 258 -25.25 -31.73 -0.43
C GLU A 258 -24.60 -32.43 0.78
N ASN A 259 -24.33 -33.73 0.68
CA ASN A 259 -23.48 -34.46 1.62
C ASN A 259 -22.67 -35.53 0.90
N ILE A 260 -21.57 -35.94 1.51
CA ILE A 260 -20.71 -37.02 1.04
C ILE A 260 -20.58 -38.17 2.05
N GLN A 261 -21.58 -38.37 2.89
CA GLN A 261 -21.50 -39.33 4.00
C GLN A 261 -21.27 -40.77 3.52
N PHE A 262 -21.76 -41.11 2.32
CA PHE A 262 -21.56 -42.40 1.67
C PHE A 262 -20.08 -42.75 1.48
N ILE A 263 -19.20 -41.76 1.33
CA ILE A 263 -17.77 -41.95 1.10
C ILE A 263 -17.10 -42.64 2.29
N SER A 264 -17.61 -42.46 3.52
CA SER A 264 -17.10 -43.15 4.72
C SER A 264 -17.11 -44.69 4.62
N LYS A 265 -17.94 -45.25 3.72
CA LYS A 265 -17.99 -46.71 3.46
C LYS A 265 -16.92 -47.18 2.47
N LEU A 266 -16.31 -46.28 1.71
CA LEU A 266 -15.37 -46.55 0.62
C LEU A 266 -13.92 -46.58 1.13
N ARG A 267 -13.67 -47.35 2.21
CA ARG A 267 -12.40 -47.30 2.97
C ARG A 267 -11.16 -47.76 2.21
N LYS A 268 -11.31 -48.35 1.01
CA LYS A 268 -10.20 -48.74 0.13
C LYS A 268 -9.78 -47.66 -0.87
N LEU A 269 -10.45 -46.50 -0.87
CA LEU A 269 -10.10 -45.40 -1.76
C LEU A 269 -8.66 -44.94 -1.54
N LYS A 270 -7.93 -44.84 -2.64
CA LYS A 270 -6.58 -44.27 -2.74
C LYS A 270 -6.57 -42.95 -3.48
N SER A 271 -7.52 -42.77 -4.40
CA SER A 271 -7.70 -41.55 -5.18
C SER A 271 -9.16 -41.12 -5.14
N LEU A 272 -9.41 -39.85 -4.80
CA LEU A 272 -10.73 -39.24 -4.80
C LEU A 272 -10.67 -37.88 -5.49
N SER A 273 -11.56 -37.67 -6.46
CA SER A 273 -11.77 -36.38 -7.12
C SER A 273 -13.26 -36.02 -7.09
N ILE A 274 -13.60 -34.89 -6.50
CA ILE A 274 -14.94 -34.31 -6.49
C ILE A 274 -14.83 -32.85 -6.96
N THR A 275 -15.29 -32.55 -8.16
CA THR A 275 -15.19 -31.20 -8.75
C THR A 275 -16.56 -30.65 -9.14
N TYR A 276 -16.75 -29.34 -8.98
CA TYR A 276 -18.02 -28.66 -9.28
C TYR A 276 -19.22 -29.29 -8.55
N GLY A 277 -19.00 -29.73 -7.30
CA GLY A 277 -20.01 -30.45 -6.52
C GLY A 277 -20.79 -29.59 -5.54
N GLU A 278 -20.43 -28.30 -5.42
CA GLU A 278 -20.95 -27.38 -4.41
C GLU A 278 -20.70 -27.82 -2.96
N LEU A 279 -19.68 -28.66 -2.74
CA LEU A 279 -19.40 -29.26 -1.44
C LEU A 279 -18.94 -28.21 -0.41
N GLU A 280 -19.55 -28.19 0.76
CA GLU A 280 -19.16 -27.33 1.88
C GLU A 280 -18.49 -28.13 3.01
N ASP A 281 -19.13 -29.22 3.42
CA ASP A 281 -18.65 -30.11 4.48
C ASP A 281 -17.87 -31.30 3.93
N ILE A 282 -16.65 -31.50 4.45
CA ILE A 282 -15.75 -32.59 4.10
C ILE A 282 -15.45 -33.53 5.29
N GLY A 283 -16.22 -33.45 6.38
CA GLY A 283 -16.02 -34.23 7.60
C GLY A 283 -15.92 -35.74 7.36
N SER A 284 -16.72 -36.28 6.46
CA SER A 284 -16.72 -37.71 6.11
C SER A 284 -15.40 -38.20 5.49
N LEU A 285 -14.54 -37.30 4.98
CA LEU A 285 -13.23 -37.67 4.42
C LEU A 285 -12.23 -38.13 5.49
N ALA A 286 -12.39 -37.69 6.74
CA ALA A 286 -11.52 -38.06 7.85
C ALA A 286 -11.49 -39.59 8.10
N GLU A 287 -12.53 -40.30 7.66
CA GLU A 287 -12.66 -41.77 7.77
C GLU A 287 -11.82 -42.55 6.73
N LEU A 288 -11.20 -41.87 5.77
CA LEU A 288 -10.47 -42.49 4.67
C LEU A 288 -8.97 -42.59 4.99
N GLU A 289 -8.52 -43.77 5.41
CA GLU A 289 -7.14 -44.00 5.88
C GLU A 289 -6.10 -44.27 4.77
N HIS A 290 -6.54 -44.39 3.51
CA HIS A 290 -5.71 -44.84 2.39
C HIS A 290 -5.58 -43.83 1.25
N ILE A 291 -6.20 -42.65 1.38
CA ILE A 291 -6.14 -41.61 0.34
C ILE A 291 -4.72 -41.09 0.21
N GLU A 292 -4.21 -41.14 -1.03
CA GLU A 292 -2.93 -40.57 -1.43
C GLU A 292 -3.11 -39.36 -2.35
N PHE A 293 -4.18 -39.34 -3.15
CA PHE A 293 -4.52 -38.29 -4.10
C PHE A 293 -5.93 -37.77 -3.83
N LEU A 294 -6.06 -36.49 -3.51
CA LEU A 294 -7.33 -35.86 -3.19
C LEU A 294 -7.50 -34.56 -3.99
N THR A 295 -8.56 -34.50 -4.80
CA THR A 295 -8.98 -33.30 -5.53
C THR A 295 -10.39 -32.92 -5.11
N LEU A 296 -10.54 -31.68 -4.65
CA LEU A 296 -11.81 -31.07 -4.22
C LEU A 296 -12.00 -29.68 -4.86
N ARG A 297 -11.50 -29.52 -6.09
CA ARG A 297 -11.49 -28.24 -6.81
C ARG A 297 -12.90 -27.75 -7.16
N ASN A 298 -13.10 -26.43 -7.17
CA ASN A 298 -14.38 -25.79 -7.54
C ASN A 298 -15.55 -26.27 -6.67
N ASN A 299 -15.39 -26.19 -5.35
CA ASN A 299 -16.45 -26.44 -4.38
C ASN A 299 -16.66 -25.17 -3.53
N LYS A 300 -17.24 -25.32 -2.34
CA LYS A 300 -17.52 -24.22 -1.40
C LYS A 300 -16.84 -24.47 -0.05
N ILE A 301 -15.72 -25.19 -0.05
CA ILE A 301 -15.02 -25.62 1.17
C ILE A 301 -14.35 -24.41 1.81
N SER A 302 -14.49 -24.27 3.12
CA SER A 302 -13.80 -23.23 3.91
C SER A 302 -13.00 -23.79 5.08
N ASP A 303 -13.40 -24.95 5.62
CA ASP A 303 -12.74 -25.62 6.74
C ASP A 303 -11.95 -26.86 6.28
N LEU A 304 -10.64 -26.88 6.58
CA LEU A 304 -9.74 -28.00 6.29
C LEU A 304 -9.45 -28.88 7.52
N SER A 305 -10.06 -28.62 8.67
CA SER A 305 -9.87 -29.38 9.91
C SER A 305 -10.00 -30.89 9.75
N PRO A 306 -10.96 -31.42 8.96
CA PRO A 306 -11.08 -32.87 8.74
C PRO A 306 -9.84 -33.52 8.10
N LEU A 307 -9.04 -32.75 7.32
CA LEU A 307 -7.86 -33.28 6.64
C LEU A 307 -6.65 -33.47 7.58
N SER A 308 -6.68 -32.88 8.78
CA SER A 308 -5.56 -32.95 9.75
C SER A 308 -5.16 -34.37 10.16
N GLN A 309 -6.06 -35.34 10.04
CA GLN A 309 -5.84 -36.74 10.38
C GLN A 309 -5.40 -37.60 9.18
N MET A 310 -5.45 -37.07 7.96
CA MET A 310 -5.22 -37.82 6.71
C MET A 310 -3.73 -37.92 6.37
N LYS A 311 -2.97 -38.64 7.21
CA LYS A 311 -1.49 -38.72 7.19
C LYS A 311 -0.84 -39.42 5.98
N LYS A 312 -1.62 -39.86 4.99
CA LYS A 312 -1.12 -40.51 3.77
C LYS A 312 -1.29 -39.67 2.50
N ILE A 313 -1.97 -38.53 2.58
CA ILE A 313 -2.15 -37.64 1.42
C ILE A 313 -0.78 -37.18 0.93
N LYS A 314 -0.52 -37.40 -0.36
CA LYS A 314 0.70 -36.97 -1.06
C LYS A 314 0.40 -35.77 -1.96
N MET A 315 -0.78 -35.76 -2.58
CA MET A 315 -1.25 -34.68 -3.46
C MET A 315 -2.63 -34.21 -3.00
N LEU A 316 -2.74 -32.90 -2.75
CA LEU A 316 -3.99 -32.23 -2.41
C LEU A 316 -4.24 -31.07 -3.37
N ASP A 317 -5.36 -31.13 -4.08
CA ASP A 317 -5.89 -30.03 -4.89
C ASP A 317 -7.20 -29.53 -4.31
N VAL A 318 -7.19 -28.31 -3.80
CA VAL A 318 -8.34 -27.59 -3.24
C VAL A 318 -8.49 -26.21 -3.88
N ASN A 319 -8.06 -26.09 -5.14
CA ASN A 319 -8.19 -24.85 -5.92
C ASN A 319 -9.65 -24.39 -6.01
N SER A 320 -9.87 -23.08 -6.09
CA SER A 320 -11.21 -22.49 -6.30
C SER A 320 -12.22 -22.93 -5.21
N ASN A 321 -11.92 -22.55 -3.97
CA ASN A 321 -12.77 -22.75 -2.79
C ASN A 321 -12.82 -21.43 -1.97
N TYR A 322 -13.28 -21.50 -0.72
CA TYR A 322 -13.37 -20.35 0.20
C TYR A 322 -12.40 -20.48 1.39
N ILE A 323 -11.24 -21.10 1.17
CA ILE A 323 -10.28 -21.42 2.24
C ILE A 323 -9.53 -20.16 2.66
N LYS A 324 -9.42 -19.94 3.97
CA LYS A 324 -8.64 -18.85 4.58
C LYS A 324 -7.49 -19.35 5.45
N ASP A 325 -7.68 -20.49 6.10
CA ASP A 325 -6.71 -21.10 7.02
C ASP A 325 -6.26 -22.48 6.52
N ILE A 326 -4.94 -22.65 6.44
CA ILE A 326 -4.29 -23.90 6.02
C ILE A 326 -3.53 -24.58 7.17
N LYS A 327 -3.55 -24.01 8.39
CA LYS A 327 -2.92 -24.57 9.58
C LYS A 327 -3.30 -26.04 9.84
N PRO A 328 -4.56 -26.49 9.61
CA PRO A 328 -4.90 -27.90 9.73
C PRO A 328 -4.06 -28.85 8.88
N LEU A 329 -3.49 -28.39 7.76
CA LEU A 329 -2.67 -29.22 6.88
C LEU A 329 -1.26 -29.47 7.43
N PHE A 330 -0.78 -28.69 8.40
CA PHE A 330 0.62 -28.78 8.85
C PHE A 330 0.96 -30.11 9.55
N THR A 331 -0.06 -30.82 10.05
CA THR A 331 0.08 -32.19 10.59
C THR A 331 0.23 -33.24 9.48
N VAL A 332 -0.11 -32.92 8.24
CA VAL A 332 -0.08 -33.80 7.06
C VAL A 332 1.32 -33.83 6.45
N THR A 333 2.29 -34.30 7.23
CA THR A 333 3.73 -34.30 6.85
C THR A 333 4.07 -35.19 5.63
N SER A 334 3.13 -36.00 5.15
CA SER A 334 3.25 -36.79 3.91
C SER A 334 3.09 -35.97 2.63
N LEU A 335 2.53 -34.76 2.74
CA LEU A 335 2.16 -33.92 1.61
C LEU A 335 3.39 -33.51 0.79
N ARG A 336 3.29 -33.70 -0.53
CA ARG A 336 4.33 -33.37 -1.51
C ARG A 336 3.85 -32.29 -2.47
N ASP A 337 2.59 -32.38 -2.87
CA ASP A 337 2.00 -31.48 -3.85
C ASP A 337 0.75 -30.84 -3.24
N LEU A 338 0.76 -29.51 -3.10
CA LEU A 338 -0.36 -28.72 -2.59
C LEU A 338 -0.74 -27.66 -3.61
N THR A 339 -1.96 -27.74 -4.14
CA THR A 339 -2.54 -26.72 -5.01
C THR A 339 -3.77 -26.12 -4.35
N ILE A 340 -3.72 -24.82 -4.09
CA ILE A 340 -4.71 -24.05 -3.33
C ILE A 340 -4.94 -22.65 -3.91
N ALA A 341 -4.70 -22.49 -5.21
CA ALA A 341 -4.94 -21.26 -5.94
C ALA A 341 -6.43 -20.88 -5.96
N ASN A 342 -6.72 -19.60 -6.11
CA ASN A 342 -8.08 -19.04 -6.13
C ASN A 342 -8.83 -19.31 -4.81
N ASN A 343 -8.24 -18.91 -3.70
CA ASN A 343 -8.83 -18.98 -2.36
C ASN A 343 -8.67 -17.60 -1.68
N GLN A 344 -8.79 -17.53 -0.36
CA GLN A 344 -8.73 -16.29 0.43
C GLN A 344 -7.65 -16.39 1.51
N ILE A 345 -6.51 -17.02 1.19
CA ILE A 345 -5.41 -17.22 2.13
C ILE A 345 -4.67 -15.90 2.36
N SER A 346 -4.68 -15.44 3.60
CA SER A 346 -3.88 -14.27 4.02
C SER A 346 -2.42 -14.65 4.29
N ASN A 347 -1.54 -13.64 4.37
CA ASN A 347 -0.14 -13.85 4.80
C ASN A 347 -0.06 -14.61 6.14
N ALA A 348 -0.90 -14.24 7.12
CA ALA A 348 -0.96 -14.91 8.43
C ALA A 348 -1.41 -16.38 8.34
N GLY A 349 -2.16 -16.76 7.30
CA GLY A 349 -2.52 -18.15 7.02
C GLY A 349 -1.32 -19.02 6.64
N LEU A 350 -0.21 -18.41 6.18
CA LEU A 350 1.02 -19.13 5.85
C LEU A 350 1.95 -19.34 7.06
N GLU A 351 1.69 -18.68 8.18
CA GLU A 351 2.50 -18.82 9.38
C GLU A 351 2.54 -20.30 9.82
N GLY A 352 3.72 -20.92 9.75
CA GLY A 352 3.92 -22.33 10.08
C GLY A 352 3.98 -23.29 8.88
N ILE A 353 3.81 -22.82 7.65
CA ILE A 353 3.82 -23.67 6.44
C ILE A 353 5.11 -24.48 6.26
N HIS A 354 6.24 -24.00 6.79
CA HIS A 354 7.53 -24.70 6.82
C HIS A 354 7.46 -26.08 7.53
N GLN A 355 6.42 -26.36 8.31
CA GLN A 355 6.16 -27.68 8.91
C GLN A 355 5.88 -28.76 7.85
N LEU A 356 5.46 -28.38 6.64
CA LEU A 356 5.31 -29.25 5.47
C LEU A 356 6.67 -29.62 4.85
N LYS A 357 7.53 -30.28 5.62
CA LYS A 357 8.96 -30.54 5.30
C LYS A 357 9.21 -31.38 4.03
N ASN A 358 8.17 -31.98 3.45
CA ASN A 358 8.26 -32.81 2.26
C ASN A 358 7.61 -32.18 1.02
N LEU A 359 7.09 -30.96 1.15
CA LEU A 359 6.46 -30.25 0.05
C LEU A 359 7.48 -29.95 -1.05
N LYS A 360 7.11 -30.29 -2.28
CA LYS A 360 7.87 -30.10 -3.52
C LYS A 360 7.17 -29.13 -4.45
N ILE A 361 5.84 -29.21 -4.52
CA ILE A 361 5.01 -28.35 -5.36
C ILE A 361 4.07 -27.57 -4.46
N LEU A 362 4.14 -26.24 -4.53
CA LEU A 362 3.21 -25.33 -3.89
C LEU A 362 2.64 -24.38 -4.93
N GLU A 363 1.34 -24.48 -5.19
CA GLU A 363 0.60 -23.57 -6.05
C GLU A 363 -0.41 -22.78 -5.22
N ILE A 364 -0.15 -21.49 -5.01
CA ILE A 364 -0.95 -20.60 -4.17
C ILE A 364 -1.28 -19.28 -4.90
N SER A 365 -1.34 -19.34 -6.23
CA SER A 365 -1.75 -18.21 -7.06
C SER A 365 -3.13 -17.66 -6.70
N ASN A 366 -3.36 -16.37 -6.93
CA ASN A 366 -4.66 -15.72 -6.72
C ASN A 366 -5.22 -15.92 -5.30
N ASN A 367 -4.47 -15.49 -4.28
CA ASN A 367 -4.89 -15.46 -2.88
C ASN A 367 -4.78 -14.06 -2.23
N GLY A 368 -4.27 -13.06 -2.96
CA GLY A 368 -4.07 -11.71 -2.44
C GLY A 368 -2.86 -11.59 -1.50
N LEU A 369 -1.85 -12.45 -1.66
CA LEU A 369 -0.66 -12.42 -0.81
C LEU A 369 0.23 -11.21 -1.13
N SER A 370 0.54 -10.40 -0.13
CA SER A 370 1.44 -9.24 -0.27
C SER A 370 2.92 -9.56 -0.06
N ASN A 371 3.22 -10.71 0.56
CA ASN A 371 4.56 -11.18 0.88
C ASN A 371 4.55 -12.70 1.08
N VAL A 372 5.74 -13.29 1.12
CA VAL A 372 5.93 -14.74 1.31
C VAL A 372 7.07 -15.03 2.30
N GLU A 373 7.12 -14.31 3.42
CA GLU A 373 8.21 -14.48 4.40
C GLU A 373 8.24 -15.89 5.04
N HIS A 374 7.06 -16.52 5.19
CA HIS A 374 6.91 -17.79 5.88
C HIS A 374 7.31 -19.03 5.05
N ILE A 375 7.55 -18.89 3.73
CA ILE A 375 8.05 -19.99 2.89
C ILE A 375 9.59 -20.06 2.86
N ASN A 376 10.27 -19.11 3.52
CA ASN A 376 11.72 -19.14 3.64
C ASN A 376 12.17 -20.47 4.30
N GLY A 377 13.22 -21.09 3.75
CA GLY A 377 13.77 -22.35 4.25
C GLY A 377 13.01 -23.61 3.84
N MET A 378 11.98 -23.53 3.00
CA MET A 378 11.32 -24.70 2.39
C MET A 378 12.17 -25.33 1.27
N ASN A 379 13.39 -25.75 1.60
CA ASN A 379 14.47 -26.11 0.65
C ASN A 379 14.18 -27.34 -0.24
N LYS A 380 13.08 -28.06 -0.01
CA LYS A 380 12.63 -29.17 -0.88
C LYS A 380 11.67 -28.73 -1.99
N LEU A 381 11.18 -27.48 -1.96
CA LEU A 381 10.36 -26.94 -3.03
C LEU A 381 11.14 -26.93 -4.33
N SER A 382 10.55 -27.55 -5.35
CA SER A 382 11.02 -27.54 -6.73
C SER A 382 10.12 -26.71 -7.63
N GLU A 383 8.83 -26.58 -7.30
CA GLU A 383 7.87 -25.82 -8.08
C GLU A 383 7.05 -24.90 -7.17
N LEU A 384 7.01 -23.61 -7.51
CA LEU A 384 6.32 -22.59 -6.74
C LEU A 384 5.49 -21.70 -7.68
N GLY A 385 4.18 -21.72 -7.50
CA GLY A 385 3.23 -20.87 -8.19
C GLY A 385 2.70 -19.76 -7.27
N LEU A 386 2.98 -18.52 -7.63
CA LEU A 386 2.64 -17.30 -6.88
C LEU A 386 1.98 -16.24 -7.77
N SER A 387 1.49 -16.63 -8.94
CA SER A 387 0.87 -15.70 -9.88
C SER A 387 -0.37 -15.03 -9.30
N LYS A 388 -0.73 -13.84 -9.80
CA LYS A 388 -1.98 -13.12 -9.42
C LYS A 388 -2.08 -12.80 -7.93
N ASN A 389 -0.96 -12.46 -7.30
CA ASN A 389 -0.92 -12.02 -5.91
C ASN A 389 -0.60 -10.50 -5.87
N GLU A 390 -0.06 -10.02 -4.76
CA GLU A 390 0.27 -8.61 -4.52
C GLU A 390 1.72 -8.45 -4.09
N LEU A 391 2.60 -9.34 -4.56
CA LEU A 391 3.99 -9.40 -4.15
C LEU A 391 4.78 -8.21 -4.70
N VAL A 392 5.57 -7.59 -3.82
CA VAL A 392 6.53 -6.53 -4.16
C VAL A 392 7.97 -6.99 -3.88
N ASP A 393 8.18 -7.66 -2.75
CA ASP A 393 9.49 -8.13 -2.29
C ASP A 393 9.70 -9.63 -2.55
N LEU A 394 10.84 -9.97 -3.17
CA LEU A 394 11.26 -11.34 -3.48
C LEU A 394 12.40 -11.86 -2.59
N ASN A 395 12.89 -11.07 -1.63
CA ASN A 395 13.98 -11.49 -0.73
C ASN A 395 13.75 -12.85 -0.05
N PRO A 396 12.52 -13.20 0.42
CA PRO A 396 12.27 -14.51 1.02
C PRO A 396 12.52 -15.70 0.09
N LEU A 397 12.50 -15.49 -1.23
CA LEU A 397 12.74 -16.55 -2.22
C LEU A 397 14.23 -16.85 -2.42
N SER A 398 15.13 -15.94 -2.05
CA SER A 398 16.58 -16.01 -2.36
C SER A 398 17.27 -17.30 -1.88
N GLN A 399 16.75 -17.92 -0.82
CA GLN A 399 17.33 -19.13 -0.21
C GLN A 399 16.75 -20.44 -0.77
N LEU A 400 15.76 -20.38 -1.67
CA LEU A 400 15.10 -21.56 -2.24
C LEU A 400 15.88 -22.10 -3.45
N SER A 401 17.18 -22.37 -3.27
CA SER A 401 18.10 -22.77 -4.36
C SER A 401 17.73 -24.09 -5.05
N GLY A 402 16.81 -24.88 -4.47
CA GLY A 402 16.25 -26.10 -5.06
C GLY A 402 15.12 -25.86 -6.07
N LEU A 403 14.63 -24.61 -6.21
CA LEU A 403 13.56 -24.27 -7.14
C LEU A 403 13.98 -24.50 -8.60
N GLN A 404 13.04 -25.06 -9.36
CA GLN A 404 13.18 -25.43 -10.76
C GLN A 404 12.13 -24.73 -11.62
N LYS A 405 10.91 -24.57 -11.10
CA LYS A 405 9.83 -23.79 -11.72
C LYS A 405 9.35 -22.70 -10.77
N LEU A 406 9.24 -21.47 -11.28
CA LEU A 406 8.74 -20.33 -10.54
C LEU A 406 7.80 -19.49 -11.40
N ASP A 407 6.56 -19.35 -10.94
CA ASP A 407 5.55 -18.51 -11.57
C ASP A 407 5.25 -17.30 -10.68
N LEU A 408 5.63 -16.11 -11.16
CA LEU A 408 5.44 -14.82 -10.49
C LEU A 408 4.63 -13.85 -11.35
N GLU A 409 3.90 -14.34 -12.36
CA GLU A 409 3.11 -13.46 -13.23
C GLU A 409 2.05 -12.66 -12.45
N GLU A 410 1.71 -11.46 -12.93
CA GLU A 410 0.60 -10.66 -12.37
C GLU A 410 0.79 -10.32 -10.87
N ASN A 411 1.95 -9.73 -10.54
CA ASN A 411 2.27 -9.17 -9.22
C ASN A 411 2.74 -7.70 -9.36
N TYR A 412 3.32 -7.11 -8.31
CA TYR A 412 3.83 -5.73 -8.30
C TYR A 412 5.36 -5.69 -8.16
N ILE A 413 6.05 -6.69 -8.72
CA ILE A 413 7.50 -6.87 -8.55
C ILE A 413 8.23 -5.88 -9.45
N SER A 414 9.17 -5.12 -8.89
CA SER A 414 10.06 -4.24 -9.65
C SER A 414 11.54 -4.64 -9.56
N ASP A 415 11.96 -5.16 -8.40
CA ASP A 415 13.29 -5.68 -8.15
C ASP A 415 13.30 -7.21 -8.21
N ILE A 416 14.07 -7.76 -9.15
CA ILE A 416 14.26 -9.20 -9.34
C ILE A 416 15.69 -9.66 -8.97
N THR A 417 16.46 -8.82 -8.29
CA THR A 417 17.82 -9.15 -7.80
C THR A 417 17.87 -10.48 -7.02
N PRO A 418 16.90 -10.81 -6.14
CA PRO A 418 16.89 -12.09 -5.42
C PRO A 418 16.88 -13.33 -6.33
N LEU A 419 16.36 -13.22 -7.56
CA LEU A 419 16.27 -14.35 -8.50
C LEU A 419 17.64 -14.77 -9.07
N SER A 420 18.66 -13.91 -8.99
CA SER A 420 20.03 -14.23 -9.40
C SER A 420 20.62 -15.43 -8.65
N GLN A 421 20.14 -15.70 -7.43
CA GLN A 421 20.58 -16.83 -6.61
C GLN A 421 19.92 -18.16 -6.99
N LEU A 422 18.84 -18.12 -7.76
CA LEU A 422 18.03 -19.30 -8.13
C LEU A 422 18.55 -19.95 -9.43
N THR A 423 19.81 -20.36 -9.42
CA THR A 423 20.50 -20.86 -10.62
C THR A 423 19.93 -22.17 -11.19
N GLY A 424 19.14 -22.91 -10.38
CA GLY A 424 18.49 -24.18 -10.73
C GLY A 424 17.23 -24.06 -11.59
N LEU A 425 16.72 -22.84 -11.81
CA LEU A 425 15.49 -22.61 -12.58
C LEU A 425 15.64 -23.04 -14.04
N TYR A 426 14.65 -23.79 -14.55
CA TYR A 426 14.47 -24.03 -15.98
C TYR A 426 13.14 -23.49 -16.54
N ASP A 427 12.23 -23.06 -15.67
CA ASP A 427 10.97 -22.41 -16.02
C ASP A 427 10.75 -21.21 -15.08
N LEU A 428 10.69 -20.01 -15.65
CA LEU A 428 10.51 -18.75 -14.91
C LEU A 428 9.56 -17.85 -15.68
N LYS A 429 8.46 -17.47 -15.03
CA LYS A 429 7.48 -16.52 -15.57
C LYS A 429 7.41 -15.26 -14.73
N LEU A 430 7.57 -14.12 -15.39
CA LEU A 430 7.62 -12.78 -14.77
C LEU A 430 6.71 -11.77 -15.49
N GLY A 431 5.83 -12.24 -16.38
CA GLY A 431 4.91 -11.41 -17.13
C GLY A 431 4.03 -10.55 -16.23
N SER A 432 3.62 -9.38 -16.71
CA SER A 432 2.68 -8.49 -16.01
C SER A 432 3.13 -8.10 -14.59
N ASN A 433 4.31 -7.48 -14.49
CA ASN A 433 4.87 -6.90 -13.26
C ASN A 433 5.32 -5.43 -13.49
N GLU A 434 6.13 -4.87 -12.58
CA GLU A 434 6.71 -3.52 -12.65
C GLU A 434 8.24 -3.57 -12.91
N ILE A 435 8.73 -4.62 -13.57
CA ILE A 435 10.18 -4.89 -13.72
C ILE A 435 10.82 -3.88 -14.68
N ARG A 436 11.91 -3.28 -14.21
CA ARG A 436 12.68 -2.24 -14.92
C ARG A 436 14.05 -2.70 -15.41
N ASP A 437 14.60 -3.73 -14.77
CA ASP A 437 15.95 -4.23 -15.00
C ASP A 437 15.95 -5.76 -15.04
N VAL A 438 16.45 -6.32 -16.13
CA VAL A 438 16.49 -7.77 -16.39
C VAL A 438 17.87 -8.39 -16.18
N ARG A 439 18.90 -7.58 -15.86
CA ARG A 439 20.28 -8.07 -15.64
C ARG A 439 20.38 -9.17 -14.57
N PRO A 440 19.61 -9.15 -13.46
CA PRO A 440 19.68 -10.22 -12.47
C PRO A 440 19.38 -11.63 -13.00
N VAL A 441 18.66 -11.74 -14.11
CA VAL A 441 18.29 -13.02 -14.74
C VAL A 441 18.98 -13.24 -16.10
N GLN A 442 20.01 -12.44 -16.42
CA GLN A 442 20.73 -12.54 -17.70
C GLN A 442 21.35 -13.93 -17.91
N GLU A 443 22.06 -14.48 -16.92
CA GLU A 443 22.68 -15.81 -16.99
C GLU A 443 21.65 -16.95 -17.11
N LEU A 444 20.46 -16.76 -16.53
CA LEU A 444 19.33 -17.69 -16.72
C LEU A 444 18.83 -17.61 -18.17
N GLY A 445 18.73 -16.40 -18.72
CA GLY A 445 18.29 -16.12 -20.09
C GLY A 445 19.19 -16.69 -21.20
N GLU A 446 20.45 -17.02 -20.89
CA GLU A 446 21.32 -17.76 -21.82
C GLU A 446 20.87 -19.22 -21.96
N ARG A 447 20.37 -19.81 -20.87
CA ARG A 447 20.00 -21.23 -20.78
C ARG A 447 18.55 -21.45 -21.20
N ILE A 448 17.62 -20.68 -20.66
CA ILE A 448 16.18 -20.86 -20.82
C ILE A 448 15.49 -19.64 -21.41
N TYR A 449 14.33 -19.87 -22.02
CA TYR A 449 13.46 -18.78 -22.45
C TYR A 449 12.76 -18.19 -21.23
N ILE A 450 12.81 -16.87 -21.06
CA ILE A 450 12.20 -16.16 -19.94
C ILE A 450 11.23 -15.11 -20.50
N ASP A 451 9.96 -15.24 -20.12
CA ASP A 451 8.92 -14.28 -20.48
C ASP A 451 8.80 -13.21 -19.38
N ILE A 452 9.22 -11.99 -19.73
CA ILE A 452 9.12 -10.77 -18.90
C ILE A 452 8.32 -9.72 -19.69
N GLN A 453 7.33 -10.16 -20.46
CA GLN A 453 6.50 -9.26 -21.27
C GLN A 453 5.40 -8.60 -20.44
N ARG A 454 4.69 -7.65 -21.05
CA ARG A 454 3.49 -7.00 -20.48
C ARG A 454 3.74 -6.25 -19.16
N GLN A 455 4.95 -5.75 -18.94
CA GLN A 455 5.23 -4.93 -17.75
C GLN A 455 4.43 -3.63 -17.79
N LYS A 456 3.95 -3.18 -16.64
CA LYS A 456 3.20 -1.93 -16.50
C LYS A 456 3.83 -1.11 -15.39
N ILE A 457 4.59 -0.10 -15.78
CA ILE A 457 5.44 0.66 -14.87
C ILE A 457 4.82 2.03 -14.65
N PHE A 458 4.60 2.40 -13.40
CA PHE A 458 4.14 3.72 -13.01
C PHE A 458 5.34 4.55 -12.56
N LEU A 459 5.46 5.74 -13.11
CA LEU A 459 6.41 6.74 -12.64
C LEU A 459 5.67 7.84 -11.88
N ASP A 460 6.39 8.48 -10.96
CA ASP A 460 5.90 9.65 -10.25
C ASP A 460 5.55 10.77 -11.23
N GLU A 461 4.65 11.66 -10.79
CA GLU A 461 4.25 12.83 -11.57
C GLU A 461 5.45 13.69 -11.96
N ALA A 462 5.42 14.23 -13.19
CA ALA A 462 6.47 15.12 -13.69
C ALA A 462 5.87 16.32 -14.45
N SER A 463 6.67 17.34 -14.69
CA SER A 463 6.21 18.57 -15.36
C SER A 463 6.37 18.52 -16.87
N VAL A 464 5.51 19.26 -17.58
CA VAL A 464 5.76 19.60 -18.99
C VAL A 464 7.16 20.18 -19.15
N ASP A 465 7.84 19.76 -20.22
CA ASP A 465 9.20 20.14 -20.60
C ASP A 465 10.33 19.68 -19.69
N GLU A 466 10.05 18.87 -18.68
CA GLU A 466 11.05 18.23 -17.83
C GLU A 466 11.75 17.08 -18.56
N ALA A 467 13.08 16.98 -18.40
CA ALA A 467 13.86 15.87 -18.95
C ALA A 467 13.85 14.69 -17.95
N ILE A 468 13.10 13.65 -18.28
CA ILE A 468 12.86 12.50 -17.39
C ILE A 468 13.73 11.33 -17.86
N LYS A 469 14.57 10.79 -16.98
CA LYS A 469 15.41 9.63 -17.31
C LYS A 469 14.54 8.39 -17.52
N ILE A 470 14.73 7.70 -18.64
CA ILE A 470 14.04 6.43 -18.93
C ILE A 470 14.55 5.37 -17.94
N PRO A 471 13.71 4.84 -17.04
CA PRO A 471 14.15 3.95 -15.97
C PRO A 471 14.10 2.48 -16.40
N ILE A 472 14.26 2.20 -17.69
CA ILE A 472 14.24 0.86 -18.28
C ILE A 472 15.63 0.56 -18.82
N TYR A 473 16.22 -0.55 -18.38
CA TYR A 473 17.63 -0.84 -18.68
C TYR A 473 17.80 -2.02 -19.62
N ASN A 474 18.78 -1.92 -20.52
CA ASN A 474 19.21 -3.04 -21.36
C ASN A 474 20.17 -3.98 -20.59
N LEU A 475 20.65 -5.04 -21.24
CA LEU A 475 21.58 -6.01 -20.64
C LEU A 475 22.95 -5.41 -20.25
N THR A 476 23.33 -4.24 -20.78
CA THR A 476 24.57 -3.55 -20.38
C THR A 476 24.35 -2.55 -19.25
N GLY A 477 23.11 -2.36 -18.79
CA GLY A 477 22.74 -1.37 -17.77
C GLY A 477 22.55 0.06 -18.29
N ALA A 478 22.55 0.27 -19.60
CA ALA A 478 22.24 1.57 -20.19
C ALA A 478 20.71 1.74 -20.35
N PRO A 479 20.17 2.97 -20.24
CA PRO A 479 18.76 3.22 -20.53
C PRO A 479 18.39 2.78 -21.94
N LEU A 480 17.24 2.12 -22.07
CA LEU A 480 16.73 1.62 -23.33
C LEU A 480 16.40 2.80 -24.26
N GLN A 481 17.00 2.80 -25.46
CA GLN A 481 16.80 3.87 -26.45
C GLN A 481 15.61 3.59 -27.38
N ASN A 482 15.27 2.31 -27.58
CA ASN A 482 14.18 1.89 -28.47
C ASN A 482 12.85 1.90 -27.71
N ILE A 483 12.24 3.09 -27.58
CA ILE A 483 10.89 3.25 -27.02
C ILE A 483 9.93 3.85 -28.06
N ASN A 484 8.66 3.47 -27.96
CA ASN A 484 7.59 3.86 -28.86
C ASN A 484 6.57 4.71 -28.10
N VAL A 485 6.57 6.01 -28.34
CA VAL A 485 5.64 6.97 -27.73
C VAL A 485 4.30 6.93 -28.45
N LYS A 486 3.19 6.75 -27.71
CA LYS A 486 1.86 6.66 -28.32
C LYS A 486 1.19 8.03 -28.39
N ASN A 487 0.78 8.42 -29.60
CA ASN A 487 -0.17 9.50 -29.90
C ASN A 487 0.22 10.92 -29.47
N GLU A 488 1.49 11.20 -29.16
CA GLU A 488 1.91 12.52 -28.67
C GLU A 488 3.34 12.93 -29.06
N GLU A 489 3.62 14.23 -28.98
CA GLU A 489 4.92 14.84 -29.24
C GLU A 489 5.83 14.78 -27.99
N ALA A 490 6.64 13.73 -27.88
CA ALA A 490 7.73 13.67 -26.90
C ALA A 490 9.08 13.86 -27.60
N THR A 491 10.02 14.54 -26.93
CA THR A 491 11.41 14.59 -27.37
C THR A 491 12.21 13.51 -26.65
N LEU A 492 12.96 12.71 -27.41
CA LEU A 492 13.85 11.67 -26.90
C LEU A 492 15.31 12.12 -27.10
N ASP A 493 16.08 12.14 -26.02
CA ASP A 493 17.50 12.49 -26.05
C ASP A 493 18.30 11.61 -25.09
N ASN A 494 19.22 10.80 -25.60
CA ASN A 494 20.22 10.05 -24.83
C ASN A 494 19.69 9.33 -23.57
N GLY A 495 18.55 8.63 -23.67
CA GLY A 495 17.94 7.92 -22.55
C GLY A 495 17.06 8.78 -21.64
N PHE A 496 16.71 9.98 -22.09
CA PHE A 496 15.71 10.86 -21.47
C PHE A 496 14.51 11.02 -22.40
N ILE A 497 13.34 11.17 -21.78
CA ILE A 497 12.08 11.53 -22.42
C ILE A 497 11.60 12.87 -21.86
N LYS A 498 11.13 13.73 -22.75
CA LYS A 498 10.56 15.03 -22.41
C LYS A 498 9.19 15.19 -23.06
N TRP A 499 8.17 15.44 -22.24
CA TRP A 499 6.79 15.60 -22.68
C TRP A 499 6.45 17.07 -22.88
N ASN A 500 5.80 17.41 -24.00
CA ASN A 500 5.49 18.80 -24.35
C ASN A 500 4.05 19.23 -24.00
N SER A 501 3.27 18.35 -23.37
CA SER A 501 1.87 18.60 -23.03
C SER A 501 1.50 17.90 -21.72
N PRO A 502 0.51 18.39 -20.97
CA PRO A 502 0.01 17.74 -19.75
C PRO A 502 -0.88 16.52 -20.08
N GLY A 503 -1.21 15.74 -19.05
CA GLY A 503 -2.05 14.54 -19.09
C GLY A 503 -1.28 13.25 -18.77
N GLU A 504 -2.00 12.13 -18.72
CA GLU A 504 -1.41 10.81 -18.62
C GLU A 504 -0.64 10.46 -19.90
N LYS A 505 0.65 10.18 -19.76
CA LYS A 505 1.57 9.87 -20.86
C LYS A 505 1.97 8.42 -20.84
N ILE A 506 2.04 7.84 -22.03
CA ILE A 506 2.35 6.42 -22.20
C ILE A 506 3.38 6.24 -23.31
N TYR A 507 4.44 5.51 -22.98
CA TYR A 507 5.34 4.94 -23.98
C TYR A 507 5.48 3.44 -23.78
N GLU A 508 5.63 2.73 -24.90
CA GLU A 508 5.92 1.30 -24.91
C GLU A 508 7.42 1.08 -25.09
N PHE A 509 7.95 0.03 -24.47
CA PHE A 509 9.34 -0.36 -24.63
C PHE A 509 9.43 -1.82 -25.03
N LYS A 510 10.48 -2.16 -25.78
CA LYS A 510 10.78 -3.54 -26.15
C LYS A 510 12.28 -3.74 -26.23
N LEU A 511 12.77 -4.74 -25.52
CA LEU A 511 14.13 -5.23 -25.67
C LEU A 511 14.11 -6.40 -26.65
N ASP A 512 14.61 -6.17 -27.86
CA ASP A 512 14.85 -7.21 -28.84
C ASP A 512 16.24 -7.82 -28.59
N THR A 513 16.30 -8.97 -27.91
CA THR A 513 17.53 -9.74 -27.80
C THR A 513 17.76 -10.54 -29.07
N ASN A 514 19.00 -10.60 -29.54
CA ASN A 514 19.34 -11.53 -30.61
C ASN A 514 19.22 -12.95 -30.04
N SER A 515 18.40 -13.81 -30.66
CA SER A 515 18.04 -15.13 -30.13
C SER A 515 19.22 -16.08 -29.86
N ALA A 516 20.42 -15.74 -30.34
CA ALA A 516 21.66 -16.47 -30.10
C ALA A 516 22.38 -16.07 -28.78
N GLU A 517 22.13 -14.87 -28.25
CA GLU A 517 22.85 -14.30 -27.09
C GLU A 517 22.00 -14.31 -25.80
N SER A 518 20.68 -14.13 -25.93
CA SER A 518 19.77 -14.19 -24.77
C SER A 518 18.36 -14.51 -25.23
N LYS A 519 17.68 -15.41 -24.50
CA LYS A 519 16.30 -15.84 -24.74
C LYS A 519 15.30 -15.10 -23.83
N ILE A 520 15.65 -13.88 -23.42
CA ILE A 520 14.78 -13.01 -22.62
C ILE A 520 13.86 -12.21 -23.54
N SER A 521 12.56 -12.27 -23.25
CA SER A 521 11.55 -11.48 -23.93
C SER A 521 11.02 -10.42 -22.98
N PHE A 522 11.43 -9.16 -23.18
CA PHE A 522 11.13 -8.06 -22.24
C PHE A 522 10.45 -6.90 -22.97
N ASN A 523 9.20 -6.60 -22.58
CA ASN A 523 8.45 -5.47 -23.09
C ASN A 523 7.39 -5.03 -22.09
N GLY A 524 6.88 -3.82 -22.31
CA GLY A 524 5.83 -3.27 -21.48
C GLY A 524 5.47 -1.85 -21.89
N LYS A 525 4.70 -1.21 -21.01
CA LYS A 525 4.35 0.20 -21.09
C LYS A 525 4.75 0.91 -19.80
N VAL A 526 5.19 2.14 -19.95
CA VAL A 526 5.40 3.07 -18.86
C VAL A 526 4.30 4.11 -18.90
N ILE A 527 3.73 4.40 -17.73
CA ILE A 527 2.65 5.35 -17.54
C ILE A 527 3.12 6.40 -16.55
N GLN A 528 2.94 7.67 -16.90
CA GLN A 528 3.33 8.79 -16.07
C GLN A 528 2.31 9.91 -16.21
N ASN A 529 1.88 10.51 -15.09
CA ASN A 529 1.08 11.72 -15.16
C ASN A 529 2.01 12.92 -15.41
N ILE A 530 1.72 13.71 -16.44
CA ILE A 530 2.43 14.96 -16.69
C ILE A 530 1.50 16.11 -16.38
N VAL A 531 1.89 16.96 -15.46
CA VAL A 531 1.11 18.16 -15.13
C VAL A 531 1.62 19.33 -15.95
N GLU A 532 0.72 20.27 -16.25
CA GLU A 532 1.15 21.59 -16.70
C GLU A 532 2.18 22.10 -15.70
N LYS A 533 3.14 22.87 -16.19
CA LYS A 533 4.12 23.52 -15.32
C LYS A 533 3.39 24.62 -14.50
N GLN A 534 2.55 24.21 -13.57
CA GLN A 534 1.84 25.05 -12.63
C GLN A 534 2.69 25.12 -11.36
N LYS A 535 3.14 26.32 -11.04
CA LYS A 535 3.50 26.67 -9.66
C LYS A 535 2.21 26.61 -8.85
N GLU A 536 1.79 25.46 -8.35
CA GLU A 536 0.77 25.46 -7.31
C GLU A 536 1.45 25.64 -5.96
N SER A 537 0.97 26.62 -5.22
CA SER A 537 1.59 26.97 -3.96
C SER A 537 0.62 27.49 -2.95
N LYS A 538 0.36 26.64 -1.97
CA LYS A 538 -0.03 27.07 -0.63
C LYS A 538 0.83 28.27 -0.23
N ASN A 539 0.16 29.38 0.14
CA ASN A 539 0.85 30.53 0.71
C ASN A 539 1.34 30.15 2.10
N GLU A 540 2.65 30.05 2.27
CA GLU A 540 3.28 29.66 3.53
C GLU A 540 3.50 30.85 4.48
N ILE A 541 3.47 32.08 3.95
CA ILE A 541 3.62 33.32 4.74
C ILE A 541 2.24 33.91 5.04
N LEU A 542 1.75 33.70 6.26
CA LEU A 542 0.39 34.07 6.65
C LEU A 542 0.24 35.56 7.04
N ASP A 543 1.29 36.16 7.60
CA ASP A 543 1.29 37.59 7.91
C ASP A 543 1.32 38.41 6.62
N LYS A 544 0.31 39.26 6.43
CA LYS A 544 0.15 40.03 5.18
C LYS A 544 1.25 41.06 4.99
N ASN A 545 1.76 41.67 6.05
CA ASN A 545 2.81 42.69 5.94
C ASN A 545 4.15 42.02 5.58
N LEU A 546 4.44 40.86 6.20
CA LEU A 546 5.57 40.03 5.83
C LEU A 546 5.46 39.50 4.40
N GLN A 547 4.27 39.01 4.00
CA GLN A 547 4.01 38.52 2.65
C GLN A 547 4.23 39.64 1.61
N GLN A 548 3.66 40.82 1.83
CA GLN A 548 3.82 41.96 0.93
C GLN A 548 5.27 42.44 0.85
N HIS A 549 5.98 42.44 1.98
CA HIS A 549 7.40 42.79 2.02
C HIS A 549 8.24 41.80 1.23
N ILE A 550 8.07 40.49 1.42
CA ILE A 550 8.81 39.46 0.68
C ILE A 550 8.47 39.54 -0.82
N ASN A 551 7.19 39.64 -1.18
CA ASN A 551 6.79 39.79 -2.58
C ASN A 551 7.41 41.02 -3.24
N LYS A 552 7.51 42.14 -2.51
CA LYS A 552 8.10 43.38 -3.03
C LYS A 552 9.62 43.33 -3.10
N GLU A 553 10.28 43.08 -1.97
CA GLU A 553 11.72 43.31 -1.82
C GLU A 553 12.53 42.08 -2.27
N ASN A 554 12.01 40.86 -2.12
CA ASN A 554 12.72 39.63 -2.51
C ASN A 554 12.34 39.16 -3.92
N PHE A 555 11.07 39.26 -4.31
CA PHE A 555 10.60 38.79 -5.61
C PHE A 555 10.29 39.88 -6.63
N SER A 556 10.34 41.16 -6.25
CA SER A 556 10.01 42.29 -7.14
C SER A 556 8.65 42.15 -7.84
N ARG A 557 7.67 41.54 -7.18
CA ARG A 557 6.32 41.30 -7.73
C ARG A 557 5.50 42.58 -7.68
N GLU A 558 4.75 42.85 -8.74
CA GLU A 558 3.75 43.93 -8.76
C GLU A 558 2.54 43.58 -7.89
N ASN A 559 2.10 42.32 -7.91
CA ASN A 559 1.05 41.82 -7.01
C ASN A 559 1.65 41.45 -5.65
N LEU A 560 1.58 42.37 -4.70
CA LEU A 560 2.12 42.19 -3.36
C LEU A 560 1.38 41.13 -2.52
N ASN A 561 0.16 40.73 -2.92
CA ASN A 561 -0.63 39.71 -2.23
C ASN A 561 -0.54 38.32 -2.90
N ALA A 562 0.39 38.15 -3.85
CA ALA A 562 0.61 36.85 -4.48
C ALA A 562 1.03 35.79 -3.43
N PRO A 563 0.49 34.56 -3.48
CA PRO A 563 0.95 33.46 -2.63
C PRO A 563 2.47 33.26 -2.70
N ILE A 564 3.09 32.97 -1.57
CA ILE A 564 4.51 32.64 -1.44
C ILE A 564 4.61 31.16 -1.07
N THR A 565 5.19 30.36 -1.97
CA THR A 565 5.36 28.90 -1.84
C THR A 565 6.58 28.53 -0.99
N LYS A 566 6.69 27.26 -0.55
CA LYS A 566 7.96 26.75 0.02
C LYS A 566 9.12 26.87 -0.96
N GLU A 567 8.92 26.53 -2.21
CA GLU A 567 9.89 26.66 -3.31
C GLU A 567 10.28 28.11 -3.61
N ASP A 568 9.36 29.07 -3.47
CA ASP A 568 9.69 30.50 -3.52
C ASP A 568 10.60 30.86 -2.34
N LEU A 569 10.27 30.43 -1.11
CA LEU A 569 11.06 30.70 0.10
C LEU A 569 12.47 30.11 0.01
N LEU A 570 12.63 28.93 -0.60
CA LEU A 570 13.93 28.29 -0.84
C LEU A 570 14.84 29.07 -1.80
N GLN A 571 14.32 30.03 -2.58
CA GLN A 571 15.12 30.88 -3.48
C GLN A 571 15.71 32.11 -2.77
N ILE A 572 15.24 32.42 -1.57
CA ILE A 572 15.68 33.61 -0.84
C ILE A 572 16.97 33.31 -0.08
N LYS A 573 18.03 34.03 -0.43
CA LYS A 573 19.33 33.98 0.29
C LYS A 573 19.49 35.08 1.33
N ARG A 574 18.76 36.19 1.19
CA ARG A 574 18.78 37.31 2.13
C ARG A 574 17.39 37.84 2.40
N LEU A 575 17.00 37.91 3.66
CA LEU A 575 15.77 38.54 4.12
C LEU A 575 16.13 39.68 5.07
N GLU A 576 15.68 40.89 4.76
CA GLU A 576 15.95 42.08 5.57
C GLU A 576 14.67 42.82 5.93
N ILE A 577 14.43 42.93 7.24
CA ILE A 577 13.34 43.66 7.84
C ILE A 577 13.91 44.52 8.96
N LEU A 578 13.99 45.82 8.69
CA LEU A 578 14.52 46.81 9.63
C LEU A 578 13.43 47.28 10.60
N LYS A 579 13.86 47.82 11.74
CA LYS A 579 13.03 48.17 12.90
C LYS A 579 11.72 48.88 12.59
N GLU A 580 11.70 49.83 11.66
CA GLU A 580 10.48 50.59 11.35
C GLU A 580 9.41 49.73 10.66
N LYS A 581 9.81 48.82 9.76
CA LYS A 581 8.91 47.85 9.13
C LYS A 581 8.59 46.68 10.06
N GLY A 582 9.55 46.26 10.91
CA GLY A 582 9.38 45.12 11.81
C GLY A 582 8.20 45.27 12.77
N LYS A 583 7.93 46.49 13.25
CA LYS A 583 6.79 46.80 14.14
C LYS A 583 5.43 46.42 13.55
N GLU A 584 5.32 46.29 12.24
CA GLU A 584 4.07 45.97 11.54
C GLU A 584 3.84 44.46 11.38
N ILE A 585 4.86 43.64 11.62
CA ILE A 585 4.82 42.18 11.48
C ILE A 585 4.42 41.55 12.81
N LYS A 586 3.45 40.64 12.78
CA LYS A 586 2.91 39.99 13.98
C LYS A 586 3.20 38.50 14.04
N ASP A 587 3.38 37.88 12.88
CA ASP A 587 3.64 36.45 12.76
C ASP A 587 4.77 36.21 11.75
N VAL A 588 5.72 35.36 12.13
CA VAL A 588 6.88 34.97 11.32
C VAL A 588 6.81 33.50 10.90
N ALA A 589 5.67 32.83 11.11
CA ALA A 589 5.44 31.48 10.62
C ALA A 589 5.67 31.39 9.11
N GLY A 590 6.32 30.30 8.71
CA GLY A 590 6.77 30.03 7.34
C GLY A 590 8.23 30.42 7.08
N LEU A 591 8.85 31.28 7.91
CA LEU A 591 10.29 31.60 7.77
C LEU A 591 11.18 30.36 8.02
N GLU A 592 10.70 29.37 8.79
CA GLU A 592 11.40 28.09 9.01
C GLU A 592 11.68 27.30 7.72
N TYR A 593 10.95 27.59 6.63
CA TYR A 593 11.16 26.92 5.34
C TYR A 593 12.27 27.54 4.49
N MET A 594 12.83 28.69 4.88
CA MET A 594 13.91 29.37 4.13
C MET A 594 15.29 28.71 4.35
N THR A 595 15.41 27.39 4.18
CA THR A 595 16.62 26.64 4.59
C THR A 595 17.90 26.99 3.82
N ASN A 596 17.78 27.68 2.68
CA ASN A 596 18.91 28.22 1.90
C ASN A 596 19.29 29.67 2.28
N LEU A 597 18.67 30.24 3.32
CA LEU A 597 18.93 31.60 3.75
C LEU A 597 20.34 31.73 4.34
N GLU A 598 21.10 32.70 3.82
CA GLU A 598 22.47 33.00 4.23
C GLU A 598 22.50 34.22 5.18
N ASN A 599 21.60 35.19 4.96
CA ASN A 599 21.56 36.44 5.71
C ASN A 599 20.12 36.74 6.20
N LEU A 600 19.94 36.83 7.51
CA LEU A 600 18.66 37.15 8.15
C LEU A 600 18.76 38.45 8.95
N THR A 601 17.88 39.41 8.69
CA THR A 601 17.68 40.59 9.53
C THR A 601 16.20 40.74 9.86
N LEU A 602 15.85 40.64 11.14
CA LEU A 602 14.50 40.78 11.69
C LEU A 602 14.53 41.69 12.92
N GLU A 603 14.60 43.00 12.69
CA GLU A 603 14.67 43.98 13.78
C GLU A 603 13.28 44.45 14.20
N GLY A 604 13.01 44.54 15.51
CA GLY A 604 11.79 45.21 15.98
C GLY A 604 10.47 44.46 15.73
N VAL A 605 10.52 43.16 15.42
CA VAL A 605 9.33 42.32 15.16
C VAL A 605 8.64 41.86 16.47
N GLY A 606 9.33 41.99 17.61
CA GLY A 606 8.81 41.56 18.92
C GLY A 606 9.02 40.07 19.19
N LEU A 607 10.04 39.47 18.58
CA LEU A 607 10.38 38.06 18.78
C LEU A 607 10.72 37.78 20.25
N LYS A 608 10.12 36.73 20.81
CA LYS A 608 10.48 36.17 22.12
C LYS A 608 11.22 34.84 22.00
N ASN A 609 10.89 34.05 20.98
CA ASN A 609 11.50 32.77 20.66
C ASN A 609 12.06 32.84 19.22
N ILE A 610 13.22 32.23 19.02
CA ILE A 610 13.91 32.10 17.73
C ILE A 610 14.16 30.63 17.33
N GLU A 611 13.41 29.68 17.87
CA GLU A 611 13.55 28.24 17.60
C GLU A 611 13.54 27.87 16.11
N PHE A 612 12.77 28.61 15.29
CA PHE A 612 12.71 28.41 13.84
C PHE A 612 14.08 28.55 13.15
N ILE A 613 15.00 29.33 13.74
CA ILE A 613 16.35 29.53 13.21
C ILE A 613 17.13 28.22 13.20
N SER A 614 16.80 27.24 14.05
CA SER A 614 17.51 25.96 14.11
C SER A 614 17.47 25.18 12.78
N ASN A 615 16.46 25.44 11.95
CA ASN A 615 16.29 24.83 10.64
C ASN A 615 17.11 25.52 9.53
N LEU A 616 17.68 26.69 9.79
CA LEU A 616 18.30 27.60 8.81
C LEU A 616 19.83 27.47 8.83
N LYS A 617 20.35 26.25 8.60
CA LYS A 617 21.78 25.90 8.79
C LYS A 617 22.77 26.61 7.86
N GLN A 618 22.28 27.28 6.81
CA GLN A 618 23.11 28.03 5.86
C GLN A 618 23.38 29.47 6.30
N LEU A 619 22.82 29.92 7.42
CA LEU A 619 23.00 31.28 7.90
C LEU A 619 24.46 31.56 8.25
N ASN A 620 25.01 32.59 7.59
CA ASN A 620 26.31 33.19 7.92
C ASN A 620 26.15 34.52 8.69
N ALA A 621 25.02 35.21 8.53
CA ALA A 621 24.77 36.50 9.17
C ALA A 621 23.34 36.57 9.73
N VAL A 622 23.23 36.87 11.02
CA VAL A 622 21.95 36.99 11.73
C VAL A 622 21.92 38.30 12.50
N ASN A 623 20.88 39.11 12.26
CA ASN A 623 20.56 40.30 13.04
C ASN A 623 19.10 40.19 13.52
N VAL A 624 18.92 39.96 14.81
CA VAL A 624 17.61 39.91 15.46
C VAL A 624 17.55 40.95 16.59
N SER A 625 18.22 42.08 16.39
CA SER A 625 18.26 43.17 17.36
C SER A 625 16.90 43.84 17.58
N HIS A 626 16.75 44.57 18.68
CA HIS A 626 15.51 45.27 19.04
C HIS A 626 14.29 44.34 19.18
N ASN A 627 14.45 43.13 19.72
CA ASN A 627 13.36 42.20 20.00
C ASN A 627 13.20 41.98 21.53
N GLN A 628 12.57 40.88 21.93
CA GLN A 628 12.32 40.51 23.33
C GLN A 628 12.88 39.10 23.62
N ILE A 629 13.99 38.74 22.97
CA ILE A 629 14.58 37.40 23.06
C ILE A 629 15.29 37.25 24.40
N GLU A 630 14.99 36.17 25.11
CA GLU A 630 15.65 35.80 26.38
C GLU A 630 16.58 34.58 26.17
N GLU A 631 16.11 33.59 25.42
CA GLU A 631 16.79 32.32 25.16
C GLU A 631 17.42 32.28 23.76
N ILE A 632 18.72 31.98 23.70
CA ILE A 632 19.50 31.92 22.45
C ILE A 632 20.08 30.54 22.15
N THR A 633 19.68 29.50 22.88
CA THR A 633 20.11 28.12 22.64
C THR A 633 19.88 27.62 21.20
N PRO A 634 18.83 28.02 20.45
CA PRO A 634 18.67 27.64 19.04
C PRO A 634 19.85 28.02 18.13
N LEU A 635 20.66 29.02 18.49
CA LEU A 635 21.81 29.43 17.68
C LEU A 635 22.92 28.36 17.65
N SER A 636 22.93 27.42 18.59
CA SER A 636 23.96 26.37 18.64
C SER A 636 23.98 25.44 17.43
N SER A 637 22.89 25.37 16.65
CA SER A 637 22.82 24.55 15.44
C SER A 637 23.39 25.25 14.20
N LEU A 638 23.82 26.51 14.29
CA LEU A 638 24.32 27.30 13.17
C LEU A 638 25.84 27.22 13.06
N GLU A 639 26.32 26.16 12.42
CA GLU A 639 27.76 25.87 12.29
C GLU A 639 28.51 26.87 11.39
N ASN A 640 27.82 27.60 10.51
CA ASN A 640 28.43 28.52 9.54
C ASN A 640 28.32 30.00 9.94
N LEU A 641 27.85 30.30 11.15
CA LEU A 641 27.53 31.67 11.55
C LEU A 641 28.81 32.49 11.80
N GLN A 642 28.92 33.63 11.11
CA GLN A 642 30.07 34.53 11.17
C GLN A 642 29.71 35.92 11.71
N TRP A 643 28.51 36.43 11.43
CA TRP A 643 28.06 37.75 11.90
C TRP A 643 26.79 37.62 12.73
N LEU A 644 26.83 38.07 13.98
CA LEU A 644 25.70 37.96 14.90
C LEU A 644 25.41 39.28 15.60
N ASN A 645 24.21 39.82 15.42
CA ASN A 645 23.71 40.98 16.13
C ASN A 645 22.47 40.63 16.95
N LEU A 646 22.64 40.65 18.27
CA LEU A 646 21.65 40.34 19.29
C LEU A 646 21.33 41.58 20.16
N ALA A 647 21.74 42.77 19.73
CA ALA A 647 21.59 43.98 20.52
C ALA A 647 20.13 44.30 20.86
N ASP A 648 19.89 44.96 21.99
CA ASP A 648 18.57 45.43 22.42
C ASP A 648 17.53 44.29 22.49
N ASN A 649 17.85 43.27 23.29
CA ASN A 649 17.00 42.12 23.63
C ASN A 649 16.94 41.97 25.18
N ARG A 650 16.60 40.78 25.69
CA ARG A 650 16.50 40.48 27.14
C ARG A 650 17.40 39.30 27.53
N ILE A 651 18.51 39.11 26.81
CA ILE A 651 19.39 37.96 26.97
C ILE A 651 20.15 38.09 28.29
N LYS A 652 20.21 36.99 29.05
CA LYS A 652 20.93 36.89 30.33
C LYS A 652 22.10 35.92 30.25
N ASP A 653 21.87 34.79 29.62
CA ASP A 653 22.83 33.70 29.47
C ASP A 653 23.42 33.70 28.05
N VAL A 654 24.74 33.81 27.97
CA VAL A 654 25.51 33.80 26.72
C VAL A 654 26.40 32.58 26.58
N THR A 655 26.21 31.55 27.42
CA THR A 655 27.04 30.34 27.46
C THR A 655 27.14 29.67 26.09
N VAL A 656 26.04 29.63 25.32
CA VAL A 656 26.00 29.03 23.98
C VAL A 656 26.99 29.68 23.00
N LEU A 657 27.29 30.97 23.17
CA LEU A 657 28.18 31.70 22.27
C LEU A 657 29.64 31.30 22.46
N GLY A 658 30.02 30.80 23.64
CA GLY A 658 31.40 30.42 23.92
C GLY A 658 31.95 29.31 23.04
N SER A 659 31.07 28.48 22.45
CA SER A 659 31.45 27.44 21.48
C SER A 659 31.42 27.89 20.02
N MET A 660 30.96 29.11 19.70
CA MET A 660 30.75 29.58 18.32
C MET A 660 32.00 30.28 17.76
N LEU A 661 33.12 29.55 17.70
CA LEU A 661 34.46 30.12 17.44
C LEU A 661 34.66 30.67 16.03
N ASP A 662 33.78 30.35 15.08
CA ASP A 662 33.83 30.86 13.71
C ASP A 662 33.20 32.26 13.55
N LEU A 663 32.65 32.83 14.64
CA LEU A 663 32.17 34.20 14.64
C LEU A 663 33.30 35.19 14.35
N LEU A 664 33.01 36.16 13.48
CA LEU A 664 33.88 37.28 13.10
C LEU A 664 33.35 38.62 13.62
N SER A 665 32.08 38.67 14.01
CA SER A 665 31.45 39.85 14.60
C SER A 665 30.30 39.45 15.51
N LEU A 666 30.23 40.09 16.68
CA LEU A 666 29.23 39.85 17.70
C LEU A 666 28.85 41.17 18.37
N ASN A 667 27.55 41.48 18.39
CA ASN A 667 26.99 42.60 19.13
C ASN A 667 25.91 42.12 20.10
N LEU A 668 26.11 42.43 21.38
CA LEU A 668 25.27 42.06 22.52
C LEU A 668 24.81 43.28 23.33
N ALA A 669 25.00 44.51 22.81
CA ALA A 669 24.69 45.72 23.53
C ALA A 669 23.21 45.80 23.92
N GLY A 670 22.86 46.37 25.07
CA GLY A 670 21.45 46.57 25.44
C GLY A 670 20.71 45.29 25.85
N ASN A 671 21.39 44.33 26.48
CA ASN A 671 20.79 43.12 27.02
C ASN A 671 20.79 43.13 28.57
N GLU A 672 20.56 41.98 29.21
CA GLU A 672 20.57 41.80 30.67
C GLU A 672 21.73 40.88 31.11
N ILE A 673 22.85 40.90 30.37
CA ILE A 673 23.99 40.00 30.58
C ILE A 673 24.78 40.41 31.81
N ARG A 674 25.06 39.42 32.66
CA ARG A 674 25.77 39.61 33.94
C ARG A 674 27.12 38.90 33.99
N ASP A 675 27.34 37.94 33.12
CA ASP A 675 28.54 37.11 33.10
C ASP A 675 29.05 37.03 31.66
N VAL A 676 30.24 37.60 31.44
CA VAL A 676 30.87 37.64 30.11
C VAL A 676 31.96 36.60 29.94
N ARG A 677 32.23 35.74 30.94
CA ARG A 677 33.23 34.67 30.83
C ARG A 677 33.05 33.75 29.62
N PRO A 678 31.81 33.40 29.19
CA PRO A 678 31.67 32.60 27.98
C PRO A 678 32.26 33.25 26.72
N LEU A 679 32.45 34.58 26.72
CA LEU A 679 32.91 35.35 25.56
C LEU A 679 34.43 35.50 25.50
N ILE A 680 35.19 35.05 26.51
CA ILE A 680 36.66 35.24 26.60
C ILE A 680 37.36 34.81 25.31
N GLN A 681 37.01 33.63 24.79
CA GLN A 681 37.68 33.08 23.61
C GLN A 681 37.37 33.87 22.35
N LEU A 682 36.15 34.39 22.21
CA LEU A 682 35.75 35.23 21.07
C LEU A 682 36.40 36.62 21.14
N GLY A 683 36.50 37.18 22.36
CA GLY A 683 37.16 38.45 22.65
C GLY A 683 38.68 38.43 22.49
N GLN A 684 39.28 37.37 21.96
CA GLN A 684 40.67 37.36 21.52
C GLN A 684 40.80 37.69 20.02
N TRP A 685 39.72 37.54 19.25
CA TRP A 685 39.77 37.62 17.79
C TRP A 685 39.27 38.95 17.23
N PHE A 686 38.28 39.57 17.88
CA PHE A 686 37.71 40.85 17.45
C PHE A 686 37.03 41.59 18.61
N THR A 687 36.61 42.83 18.36
CA THR A 687 35.92 43.63 19.38
C THR A 687 34.46 43.23 19.52
N ILE A 688 34.06 42.83 20.74
CA ILE A 688 32.68 42.48 21.09
C ILE A 688 32.07 43.64 21.87
N ASP A 689 30.95 44.16 21.37
CA ASP A 689 30.16 45.17 22.08
C ASP A 689 29.14 44.49 23.00
N VAL A 690 29.37 44.55 24.31
CA VAL A 690 28.45 44.10 25.36
C VAL A 690 28.04 45.32 26.21
N GLY A 691 28.08 46.53 25.64
CA GLY A 691 27.78 47.76 26.36
C GLY A 691 26.29 47.97 26.62
N ARG A 692 25.98 49.03 27.39
CA ARG A 692 24.61 49.45 27.68
C ARG A 692 23.70 48.34 28.26
N GLN A 693 24.23 47.39 29.02
CA GLN A 693 23.36 46.39 29.66
C GLN A 693 22.37 47.06 30.63
N ASN A 694 21.17 46.51 30.73
CA ASN A 694 20.11 47.00 31.60
C ASN A 694 19.62 45.88 32.51
N ILE A 695 20.31 45.66 33.62
CA ILE A 695 20.07 44.53 34.52
C ILE A 695 19.06 44.93 35.58
N VAL A 696 18.00 44.14 35.75
CA VAL A 696 17.05 44.31 36.87
C VAL A 696 17.23 43.16 37.86
N LEU A 697 17.55 43.49 39.11
CA LEU A 697 17.71 42.54 40.20
C LEU A 697 16.42 42.38 41.01
N ASN A 698 16.28 41.22 41.67
CA ASN A 698 15.18 40.98 42.62
C ASN A 698 15.23 41.97 43.79
N ASN A 699 14.10 42.16 44.47
CA ASN A 699 14.03 43.04 45.64
C ASN A 699 15.06 42.64 46.72
N ALA A 700 15.67 43.63 47.37
CA ALA A 700 16.54 43.44 48.54
C ALA A 700 16.08 44.31 49.71
N LYS A 701 16.47 43.99 50.94
CA LYS A 701 16.06 44.73 52.14
C LYS A 701 17.00 45.90 52.43
N VAL A 702 16.51 46.92 53.13
CA VAL A 702 17.34 48.02 53.65
C VAL A 702 18.50 47.49 54.49
N ASN A 703 19.71 48.01 54.25
CA ASN A 703 20.98 47.62 54.86
C ASN A 703 21.42 46.16 54.61
N GLU A 704 20.80 45.46 53.66
CA GLU A 704 21.28 44.14 53.21
C GLU A 704 22.61 44.28 52.46
N GLU A 705 23.52 43.33 52.68
CA GLU A 705 24.79 43.23 51.96
C GLU A 705 24.55 42.58 50.60
N ILE A 706 24.65 43.37 49.53
CA ILE A 706 24.40 42.91 48.17
C ILE A 706 25.74 42.82 47.44
N GLN A 707 26.19 41.60 47.17
CA GLN A 707 27.35 41.39 46.30
C GLN A 707 27.01 41.88 44.88
N VAL A 708 27.88 42.69 44.28
CA VAL A 708 27.75 43.11 42.88
C VAL A 708 27.77 41.88 42.00
N PRO A 709 26.64 41.55 41.34
CA PRO A 709 26.52 40.22 40.80
C PRO A 709 26.63 40.30 39.27
N VAL A 710 27.69 40.99 38.86
CA VAL A 710 28.17 41.21 37.50
C VAL A 710 29.64 40.83 37.50
N TYR A 711 30.04 39.94 36.60
CA TYR A 711 31.32 39.27 36.62
C TYR A 711 32.15 39.59 35.39
N ASP A 712 33.46 39.74 35.59
CA ASP A 712 34.44 39.95 34.53
C ASP A 712 34.78 38.64 33.79
N LEU A 713 35.90 38.62 33.06
CA LEU A 713 36.38 37.48 32.29
C LEU A 713 37.02 36.39 33.16
N GLU A 714 37.46 36.74 34.36
CA GLU A 714 38.03 35.82 35.34
C GLU A 714 36.94 35.20 36.22
N GLY A 715 35.75 35.81 36.22
CA GLY A 715 34.62 35.43 37.06
C GLY A 715 34.58 36.14 38.40
N GLU A 716 35.40 37.17 38.55
CA GLU A 716 35.42 38.03 39.73
C GLU A 716 34.35 39.12 39.58
N SER A 717 33.82 39.60 40.69
CA SER A 717 32.84 40.71 40.69
C SER A 717 33.51 42.00 40.21
N ILE A 718 32.85 42.71 39.29
CA ILE A 718 33.34 44.02 38.82
C ILE A 718 33.41 45.02 39.99
N ASP A 719 34.55 45.69 40.13
CA ASP A 719 34.86 46.64 41.19
C ASP A 719 34.64 48.12 40.78
N ASN A 720 34.79 48.44 39.49
CA ASN A 720 34.51 49.76 38.93
C ASN A 720 33.00 50.04 38.84
N ILE A 721 32.47 50.47 39.97
CA ILE A 721 31.04 50.74 40.18
C ILE A 721 30.82 52.21 40.52
N LYS A 722 29.87 52.81 39.81
CA LYS A 722 29.41 54.18 40.04
C LYS A 722 27.95 54.17 40.51
N LEU A 723 27.75 54.38 41.81
CA LEU A 723 26.41 54.56 42.39
C LEU A 723 25.74 55.79 41.78
N THR A 724 24.53 55.63 41.23
CA THR A 724 23.76 56.73 40.64
C THR A 724 22.68 57.22 41.62
N SER A 725 22.13 56.33 42.44
CA SER A 725 21.28 56.68 43.57
C SER A 725 22.10 57.18 44.77
N GLU A 726 21.57 58.17 45.47
CA GLU A 726 22.10 58.66 46.74
C GLU A 726 21.91 57.61 47.85
N ASP A 727 22.64 57.71 48.98
CA ASP A 727 22.59 56.84 50.19
C ASP A 727 23.14 55.41 50.13
N GLY A 728 23.70 55.01 48.99
CA GLY A 728 24.45 53.77 48.86
C GLY A 728 25.88 53.89 49.36
N THR A 729 26.40 52.81 49.94
CA THR A 729 27.83 52.64 50.21
C THR A 729 28.33 51.39 49.48
N ILE A 730 29.56 51.45 48.97
CA ILE A 730 30.23 50.31 48.33
C ILE A 730 31.58 50.07 49.01
N ASP A 731 31.82 48.83 49.42
CA ASP A 731 33.10 48.37 49.98
C ASP A 731 33.39 46.96 49.45
N ASN A 732 34.58 46.75 48.87
CA ASN A 732 35.03 45.48 48.29
C ASN A 732 33.96 44.73 47.44
N GLY A 733 33.25 45.44 46.56
CA GLY A 733 32.23 44.85 45.69
C GLY A 733 30.89 44.52 46.37
N VAL A 734 30.70 44.93 47.63
CA VAL A 734 29.43 44.81 48.36
C VAL A 734 28.76 46.17 48.45
N ILE A 735 27.51 46.25 47.99
CA ILE A 735 26.68 47.44 48.05
C ILE A 735 25.67 47.32 49.20
N LYS A 736 25.51 48.41 49.96
CA LYS A 736 24.45 48.58 50.97
C LYS A 736 23.65 49.84 50.69
N TRP A 737 22.32 49.72 50.71
CA TRP A 737 21.40 50.84 50.55
C TRP A 737 20.68 51.16 51.86
N SER A 738 20.67 52.45 52.22
CA SER A 738 20.18 52.88 53.53
C SER A 738 18.68 53.25 53.54
N THR A 739 18.06 53.42 52.37
CA THR A 739 16.63 53.75 52.25
C THR A 739 15.91 52.88 51.21
N PRO A 740 14.57 52.69 51.35
CA PRO A 740 13.76 52.00 50.36
C PRO A 740 13.65 52.75 49.03
N GLY A 741 13.20 52.03 47.99
CA GLY A 741 12.91 52.56 46.65
C GLY A 741 13.79 51.96 45.56
N GLU A 742 13.57 52.40 44.33
CA GLU A 742 14.39 51.99 43.19
C GLU A 742 15.80 52.58 43.30
N LYS A 743 16.81 51.70 43.35
CA LYS A 743 18.22 52.06 43.43
C LYS A 743 18.94 51.66 42.17
N VAL A 744 19.81 52.55 41.70
CA VAL A 744 20.49 52.43 40.42
C VAL A 744 21.99 52.65 40.61
N TYR A 745 22.77 51.75 40.02
CA TYR A 745 24.22 51.92 39.90
C TYR A 745 24.67 51.54 38.49
N LYS A 746 25.83 52.03 38.09
CA LYS A 746 26.48 51.71 36.83
C LYS A 746 27.74 50.92 37.09
N PHE A 747 28.08 50.05 36.16
CA PHE A 747 29.34 49.32 36.14
C PHE A 747 30.00 49.52 34.79
N GLU A 748 31.33 49.48 34.79
CA GLU A 748 32.14 49.53 33.59
C GLU A 748 33.35 48.64 33.80
N LEU A 749 33.58 47.70 32.88
CA LEU A 749 34.81 46.94 32.87
C LEU A 749 35.91 47.84 32.28
N ASP A 750 36.74 48.40 33.14
CA ASP A 750 37.92 49.17 32.74
C ASP A 750 38.98 48.19 32.23
N SER A 751 39.20 48.16 30.92
CA SER A 751 40.40 47.53 30.40
C SER A 751 40.84 48.20 29.11
N ASP A 752 42.06 48.72 29.11
CA ASP A 752 42.76 49.19 27.91
C ASP A 752 43.29 48.03 27.05
N GLU A 753 43.17 46.77 27.50
CA GLU A 753 43.82 45.58 26.91
C GLU A 753 42.86 44.52 26.35
N ILE A 754 41.55 44.58 26.62
CA ILE A 754 40.57 43.56 26.19
C ILE A 754 39.69 44.12 25.08
N SER A 755 39.43 43.34 24.04
CA SER A 755 38.51 43.72 22.97
C SER A 755 37.02 43.51 23.33
N ILE A 756 36.65 43.42 24.61
CA ILE A 756 35.25 43.30 25.05
C ILE A 756 34.86 44.59 25.78
N ARG A 757 33.89 45.31 25.23
CA ARG A 757 33.32 46.50 25.88
C ARG A 757 32.13 46.09 26.73
N PHE A 758 32.29 46.06 28.05
CA PHE A 758 31.24 45.65 28.97
C PHE A 758 30.91 46.76 29.96
N ASN A 759 29.70 47.30 29.85
CA ASN A 759 29.20 48.32 30.77
C ASN A 759 27.68 48.28 30.81
N GLY A 760 27.09 48.84 31.85
CA GLY A 760 25.65 48.87 31.97
C GLY A 760 25.15 49.59 33.20
N THR A 761 23.84 49.53 33.34
CA THR A 761 23.08 50.03 34.48
C THR A 761 22.41 48.84 35.16
N VAL A 762 22.48 48.82 36.48
CA VAL A 762 21.78 47.86 37.32
C VAL A 762 20.74 48.59 38.14
N THR A 763 19.51 48.10 38.08
CA THR A 763 18.37 48.59 38.84
C THR A 763 17.94 47.53 39.85
N GLN A 764 17.79 47.92 41.11
CA GLN A 764 17.30 47.05 42.17
C GLN A 764 16.34 47.81 43.08
N ASN A 765 15.18 47.22 43.34
CA ASN A 765 14.21 47.82 44.26
C ASN A 765 14.50 47.40 45.71
N ILE A 766 14.65 48.38 46.61
CA ILE A 766 14.94 48.14 48.01
C ILE A 766 13.65 48.30 48.83
N VAL A 767 13.33 47.29 49.64
CA VAL A 767 12.13 47.24 50.47
C VAL A 767 12.47 47.38 51.95
N GLU A 768 11.51 47.89 52.73
CA GLU A 768 11.67 47.98 54.19
C GLU A 768 11.90 46.59 54.81
N LYS A 769 12.69 46.56 55.88
CA LYS A 769 12.95 45.33 56.62
C LYS A 769 11.69 45.02 57.43
N GLU A 770 10.87 44.08 56.98
CA GLU A 770 9.70 43.64 57.76
C GLU A 770 10.19 43.06 59.10
N ASP A 771 9.78 43.68 60.21
CA ASP A 771 10.00 43.15 61.56
C ASP A 771 9.23 41.84 61.69
N GLU A 772 9.94 40.71 61.80
CA GLU A 772 9.35 39.44 62.24
C GLU A 772 8.71 39.65 63.62
N LYS A 773 7.39 39.85 63.66
CA LYS A 773 6.65 39.75 64.92
C LYS A 773 6.55 38.29 65.30
N GLU A 774 7.45 37.87 66.20
CA GLU A 774 7.32 36.63 66.96
C GLU A 774 5.94 36.55 67.66
N PRO A 775 5.37 35.35 67.76
CA PRO A 775 4.03 35.13 68.29
C PRO A 775 4.02 35.32 69.80
N THR A 776 3.09 36.12 70.33
CA THR A 776 2.83 36.14 71.78
C THR A 776 2.21 34.81 72.21
N LYS A 777 3.04 34.01 72.90
CA LYS A 777 2.66 32.85 73.71
C LYS A 777 1.68 33.25 74.83
N GLU A 778 0.64 32.45 75.01
CA GLU A 778 0.27 31.91 76.34
C GLU A 778 0.76 30.46 76.41
#